data_AF-A0ABD3JBM7-F1
#
_entry.id   AF-A0ABD3JBM7-F1
#
_cell.length_a   1.000
_cell.length_b   1.000
_cell.length_c   1.000
_cell.angle_alpha   90.00
_cell.angle_beta   90.00
_cell.angle_gamma   90.00
#
_symmetry.space_group_name_H-M   'P 1'
#
loop_
_entity.id
_entity.type
_entity.pdbx_description
1 polymer ?
#
loop_
_entity_poly.entity_id
_entity_poly.type
_entity_poly.pdbx_seq_one_letter_code
_entity_poly.pdbx_strand_id
1 'polypeptide(L)'
;MNTWKNALIEAKQISGLDLQNVANGNEAKLTEHIVKYLAEKIRPTRPLYPTKKAIGVAHLAEDVIALLRNGGEEDVRMIGICGTEGIGKTTVAAVACDEILAEFECFVFLENIGEVNRDLLGLQKKLLQNLMKVKGLKLYDDIHSNINEIKSNMCRKKILLLLDGVTGKKQMDYFGAGERKSFHPGSRILITARDPNLLKVLKVDDKYIVKGLSPDKALQLFCHHAFDREEPKQGYEELSESLIHYAGGHPLALKRLGSYLSAGGDSWDDGQYVHISRIAVRYGTVIDSIAFDYIDTNGSKRSIMHGGSSGENICEVKLAYPDEYITSFSGYMNSNNNHSLIKSLTFRTNKRIWGPIGKEEGKYFSLPSEAGKLVGFFGRSGTLLDSIGAHIELFSNKLYPFKSVGLFGGSGGSSWDDGNHHANVRKIIIVFEPSTEPIIESITFQYEEEDGDLRLCERHGGTDQGEIHVIDLSDSDEYLTSISGYIRSSSSCPTVIRSLTFQSNKRTIGPVGDEKGVYFSSPTTGGKIIGFYGRSGDHLDAIGVYFEPISHLYPIKSIGPFGGLGGNAWDDGKFSGVREIEIMHDDIIHYIFFCYDKNGEPVCSNRRGAGTRNGKAKVTKVQLDYPREYLTSISGYKRETDEPIVVYSLTFYSNKGRYGPFGKEIGRYFGYPSTGSKIIGFYGRSGSKLDSIGVYAEPISHLYPFKSLGPFGGKGGDPWDDGVHTDVRGFDIVVGSVIESIRVEYDYNGSSVQCSKHGGDRGNRHEVKLDYPKERLISISGYIRESGGSPPTVVQSLQIHTTRGIYGPFGKAKGKKFCIPSYAIGDRIIGFYGRSGSHLDSIGARLEPYN
;
A
#
# COMPACT_ATOMS: atom_id res chain seq x y z
N MET A 1 -15.42 -62.26 2.33
CA MET A 1 -16.75 -62.70 2.80
C MET A 1 -16.83 -63.14 4.29
N ASN A 2 -15.76 -63.02 5.11
CA ASN A 2 -15.76 -63.54 6.50
C ASN A 2 -15.72 -62.49 7.63
N THR A 3 -15.64 -61.19 7.32
CA THR A 3 -15.52 -60.13 8.33
C THR A 3 -16.78 -59.97 9.19
N TRP A 4 -17.97 -60.12 8.61
CA TRP A 4 -19.23 -60.02 9.37
C TRP A 4 -19.49 -61.26 10.27
N LYS A 5 -19.04 -62.45 9.84
CA LYS A 5 -19.12 -63.68 10.65
C LYS A 5 -18.24 -63.61 11.89
N ASN A 6 -17.02 -63.08 11.75
CA ASN A 6 -16.11 -62.90 12.89
C ASN A 6 -16.63 -61.83 13.87
N ALA A 7 -17.17 -60.72 13.36
CA ALA A 7 -17.79 -59.69 14.18
C ALA A 7 -19.01 -60.22 14.98
N LEU A 8 -19.82 -61.11 14.39
CA LEU A 8 -20.93 -61.76 15.09
C LEU A 8 -20.48 -62.77 16.16
N ILE A 9 -19.34 -63.44 15.96
CA ILE A 9 -18.76 -64.35 16.96
C ILE A 9 -18.20 -63.56 18.14
N GLU A 10 -17.54 -62.43 17.91
CA GLU A 10 -17.08 -61.53 18.97
C GLU A 10 -18.26 -60.90 19.73
N ALA A 11 -19.30 -60.46 19.03
CA ALA A 11 -20.51 -59.92 19.66
C ALA A 11 -21.24 -60.97 20.53
N LYS A 12 -21.20 -62.25 20.14
CA LYS A 12 -21.77 -63.38 20.90
C LYS A 12 -21.00 -63.68 22.20
N GLN A 13 -19.71 -63.30 22.28
CA GLN A 13 -18.88 -63.51 23.48
C GLN A 13 -19.00 -62.39 24.52
N ILE A 14 -19.67 -61.29 24.20
CA ILE A 14 -20.02 -60.25 25.19
C ILE A 14 -21.17 -60.80 26.04
N SER A 15 -20.91 -61.15 27.30
CA SER A 15 -21.93 -61.59 28.25
C SER A 15 -23.08 -60.55 28.30
N GLY A 16 -24.27 -60.96 27.87
CA GLY A 16 -25.35 -60.06 27.45
C GLY A 16 -26.07 -59.30 28.57
N LEU A 17 -26.68 -58.18 28.18
CA LEU A 17 -27.71 -57.48 28.95
C LEU A 17 -28.99 -58.34 28.95
N ASP A 18 -29.36 -58.86 30.12
CA ASP A 18 -30.55 -59.69 30.27
C ASP A 18 -31.84 -58.85 30.27
N LEU A 19 -32.83 -59.22 29.43
CA LEU A 19 -34.08 -58.47 29.21
C LEU A 19 -34.89 -58.32 30.50
N GLN A 20 -34.87 -59.33 31.36
CA GLN A 20 -35.54 -59.30 32.66
C GLN A 20 -34.81 -58.37 33.63
N ASN A 21 -33.50 -58.51 33.76
CA ASN A 21 -32.71 -57.75 34.73
C ASN A 21 -32.51 -56.28 34.36
N VAL A 22 -32.49 -55.93 33.06
CA VAL A 22 -32.15 -54.57 32.59
C VAL A 22 -33.38 -53.75 32.24
N ALA A 23 -34.46 -54.40 31.77
CA ALA A 23 -35.65 -53.71 31.28
C ALA A 23 -36.98 -54.29 31.77
N ASN A 24 -36.96 -55.20 32.76
CA ASN A 24 -38.14 -55.89 33.32
C ASN A 24 -39.05 -56.48 32.24
N GLY A 25 -38.46 -57.12 31.22
CA GLY A 25 -39.23 -57.76 30.13
C GLY A 25 -39.68 -56.80 29.02
N ASN A 26 -39.35 -55.51 29.08
CA ASN A 26 -39.74 -54.54 28.04
C ASN A 26 -38.64 -54.36 26.98
N GLU A 27 -38.87 -54.94 25.80
CA GLU A 27 -37.92 -54.90 24.67
C GLU A 27 -37.65 -53.48 24.16
N ALA A 28 -38.63 -52.58 24.18
CA ALA A 28 -38.44 -51.20 23.74
C ALA A 28 -37.48 -50.43 24.65
N LYS A 29 -37.59 -50.64 25.98
CA LYS A 29 -36.66 -50.07 26.96
C LYS A 29 -35.26 -50.67 26.88
N LEU A 30 -35.15 -51.98 26.65
CA LEU A 30 -33.85 -52.61 26.44
C LEU A 30 -33.19 -52.07 25.16
N THR A 31 -33.96 -51.94 24.08
CA THR A 31 -33.50 -51.36 22.82
C THR A 31 -33.05 -49.92 23.00
N GLU A 32 -33.79 -49.09 23.74
CA GLU A 32 -33.39 -47.72 24.06
C GLU A 32 -32.09 -47.68 24.89
N HIS A 33 -31.94 -48.59 25.86
CA HIS A 33 -30.71 -48.74 26.64
C HIS A 33 -29.51 -49.15 25.79
N ILE A 34 -29.70 -50.13 24.90
CA ILE A 34 -28.68 -50.59 23.96
C ILE A 34 -28.34 -49.48 22.97
N VAL A 35 -29.32 -48.79 22.40
CA VAL A 35 -29.12 -47.65 21.50
C VAL A 35 -28.38 -46.52 22.21
N LYS A 36 -28.68 -46.26 23.48
CA LYS A 36 -27.98 -45.24 24.28
C LYS A 36 -26.54 -45.67 24.61
N TYR A 37 -26.33 -46.92 25.02
CA TYR A 37 -25.01 -47.49 25.28
C TYR A 37 -24.14 -47.52 24.02
N LEU A 38 -24.71 -47.96 22.90
CA LEU A 38 -24.06 -47.95 21.59
C LEU A 38 -23.87 -46.50 21.11
N ALA A 39 -24.79 -45.56 21.33
CA ALA A 39 -24.57 -44.16 20.99
C ALA A 39 -23.45 -43.52 21.83
N GLU A 40 -23.24 -43.98 23.07
CA GLU A 40 -22.13 -43.56 23.94
C GLU A 40 -20.80 -44.21 23.53
N LYS A 41 -20.80 -45.48 23.09
CA LYS A 41 -19.59 -46.22 22.66
C LYS A 41 -19.21 -46.06 21.19
N ILE A 42 -20.17 -45.94 20.28
CA ILE A 42 -20.01 -45.82 18.83
C ILE A 42 -19.79 -44.37 18.41
N ARG A 43 -20.00 -43.38 19.30
CA ARG A 43 -19.83 -41.95 19.00
C ARG A 43 -18.61 -41.77 18.09
N PRO A 44 -18.80 -41.58 16.78
CA PRO A 44 -17.71 -41.22 15.92
C PRO A 44 -17.23 -39.92 16.51
N THR A 45 -15.96 -39.84 16.86
CA THR A 45 -15.30 -38.59 17.21
C THR A 45 -15.59 -37.65 16.05
N ARG A 46 -16.64 -36.83 16.18
CA ARG A 46 -16.92 -35.76 15.24
C ARG A 46 -15.61 -34.96 15.20
N PRO A 47 -14.96 -34.83 14.03
CA PRO A 47 -13.73 -34.08 13.94
C PRO A 47 -13.96 -32.70 14.56
N LEU A 48 -13.08 -32.28 15.46
CA LEU A 48 -13.10 -30.94 16.06
C LEU A 48 -13.05 -29.87 14.97
N TYR A 49 -12.41 -30.18 13.84
CA TYR A 49 -12.38 -29.33 12.65
C TYR A 49 -12.97 -30.04 11.43
N PRO A 50 -13.89 -29.40 10.67
CA PRO A 50 -14.30 -29.92 9.37
C PRO A 50 -13.05 -30.05 8.47
N THR A 51 -12.80 -31.23 7.91
CA THR A 51 -11.71 -31.48 6.95
C THR A 51 -11.72 -30.49 5.78
N LYS A 52 -12.90 -30.00 5.38
CA LYS A 52 -13.07 -28.92 4.39
C LYS A 52 -12.41 -27.58 4.76
N LYS A 53 -12.09 -27.32 6.04
CA LYS A 53 -11.46 -26.07 6.51
C LYS A 53 -9.93 -26.17 6.70
N ALA A 54 -9.35 -27.36 6.52
CA ALA A 54 -7.95 -27.69 6.85
C ALA A 54 -7.05 -27.90 5.62
N ILE A 55 -7.36 -27.25 4.49
CA ILE A 55 -6.56 -27.35 3.26
C ILE A 55 -5.11 -26.93 3.56
N GLY A 56 -4.16 -27.83 3.26
CA GLY A 56 -2.74 -27.57 3.42
C GLY A 56 -2.16 -27.76 4.83
N VAL A 57 -2.96 -28.22 5.80
CA VAL A 57 -2.53 -28.30 7.21
C VAL A 57 -2.12 -29.72 7.65
N ALA A 58 -2.48 -30.75 6.89
CA ALA A 58 -2.25 -32.16 7.26
C ALA A 58 -0.77 -32.50 7.53
N HIS A 59 0.14 -32.15 6.62
CA HIS A 59 1.58 -32.40 6.80
C HIS A 59 2.18 -31.65 8.02
N LEU A 60 1.64 -30.48 8.37
CA LEU A 60 2.08 -29.73 9.57
C LEU A 60 1.60 -30.41 10.86
N ALA A 61 0.47 -31.10 10.82
CA ALA A 61 -0.05 -31.85 11.95
C ALA A 61 0.80 -33.09 12.24
N GLU A 62 1.30 -33.77 11.21
CA GLU A 62 2.21 -34.93 11.37
C GLU A 62 3.47 -34.58 12.17
N ASP A 63 4.09 -33.43 11.89
CA ASP A 63 5.25 -32.94 12.67
C ASP A 63 4.90 -32.75 14.15
N VAL A 64 3.73 -32.17 14.43
CA VAL A 64 3.26 -31.94 15.81
C VAL A 64 2.94 -33.28 16.49
N ILE A 65 2.34 -34.23 15.78
CA ILE A 65 2.08 -35.58 16.29
C ILE A 65 3.38 -36.29 16.62
N ALA A 66 4.42 -36.16 15.78
CA ALA A 66 5.73 -36.72 16.06
C ALA A 66 6.31 -36.14 17.36
N LEU A 67 6.21 -34.82 17.58
CA LEU A 67 6.63 -34.19 18.83
C LEU A 67 5.82 -34.68 20.05
N LEU A 68 4.52 -34.91 19.88
CA LEU A 68 3.66 -35.46 20.93
C LEU A 68 3.99 -36.92 21.24
N ARG A 69 4.35 -37.74 20.24
CA ARG A 69 4.70 -39.15 20.45
C ARG A 69 6.17 -39.38 20.84
N ASN A 70 7.03 -38.38 20.67
CA ASN A 70 8.42 -38.45 21.11
C ASN A 70 8.45 -38.50 22.65
N GLY A 71 8.83 -39.62 23.27
CA GLY A 71 8.82 -39.79 24.73
C GLY A 71 8.39 -41.19 25.17
N GLY A 72 8.63 -41.54 26.44
CA GLY A 72 8.17 -42.81 27.01
C GLY A 72 6.65 -42.85 27.20
N GLU A 73 6.07 -44.05 27.31
CA GLU A 73 4.60 -44.23 27.48
C GLU A 73 4.05 -43.49 28.72
N GLU A 74 4.86 -43.37 29.77
CA GLU A 74 4.52 -42.71 31.04
C GLU A 74 4.87 -41.20 31.06
N ASP A 75 5.52 -40.65 30.02
CA ASP A 75 5.94 -39.24 29.98
C ASP A 75 4.73 -38.28 29.94
N VAL A 76 4.82 -37.12 30.60
CA VAL A 76 3.82 -36.04 30.50
C VAL A 76 4.44 -34.91 29.71
N ARG A 77 3.96 -34.73 28.47
CA ARG A 77 4.60 -33.84 27.50
C ARG A 77 3.77 -32.61 27.18
N MET A 78 4.41 -31.45 27.21
CA MET A 78 3.84 -30.15 26.86
C MET A 78 4.50 -29.64 25.58
N ILE A 79 3.72 -29.46 24.50
CA ILE A 79 4.21 -28.99 23.21
C ILE A 79 3.64 -27.61 22.92
N GLY A 80 4.51 -26.65 22.61
CA GLY A 80 4.12 -25.27 22.29
C GLY A 80 4.09 -25.00 20.79
N ILE A 81 2.94 -24.64 20.24
CA ILE A 81 2.78 -24.19 18.85
C ILE A 81 2.78 -22.66 18.83
N CYS A 82 3.69 -22.05 18.08
CA CYS A 82 3.82 -20.61 17.96
C CYS A 82 3.85 -20.11 16.51
N GLY A 83 3.60 -18.82 16.32
CA GLY A 83 3.45 -18.19 15.00
C GLY A 83 2.53 -16.97 15.04
N THR A 84 2.50 -16.22 13.94
CA THR A 84 1.72 -14.97 13.78
C THR A 84 0.20 -15.21 13.83
N GLU A 85 -0.57 -14.16 14.09
CA GLU A 85 -2.03 -14.23 14.11
C GLU A 85 -2.59 -14.64 12.73
N GLY A 86 -3.51 -15.61 12.70
CA GLY A 86 -4.10 -16.09 11.44
C GLY A 86 -3.25 -17.08 10.63
N ILE A 87 -2.06 -17.46 11.09
CA ILE A 87 -1.17 -18.42 10.40
C ILE A 87 -1.67 -19.88 10.46
N GLY A 88 -2.69 -20.19 11.28
CA GLY A 88 -3.27 -21.53 11.37
C GLY A 88 -2.86 -22.38 12.58
N LYS A 89 -2.24 -21.80 13.61
CA LYS A 89 -1.83 -22.52 14.85
C LYS A 89 -2.93 -23.40 15.44
N THR A 90 -4.11 -22.83 15.69
CA THR A 90 -5.26 -23.52 16.26
C THR A 90 -5.73 -24.66 15.36
N THR A 91 -5.66 -24.48 14.04
CA THR A 91 -6.03 -25.49 13.05
C THR A 91 -5.05 -26.66 13.04
N VAL A 92 -3.74 -26.40 13.02
CA VAL A 92 -2.71 -27.46 13.14
C VAL A 92 -2.92 -28.25 14.42
N ALA A 93 -3.12 -27.54 15.53
CA ALA A 93 -3.30 -28.15 16.85
C ALA A 93 -4.55 -29.04 16.92
N ALA A 94 -5.67 -28.56 16.36
CA ALA A 94 -6.92 -29.32 16.35
C ALA A 94 -6.82 -30.57 15.48
N VAL A 95 -6.22 -30.47 14.28
CA VAL A 95 -6.03 -31.61 13.37
C VAL A 95 -5.13 -32.66 14.03
N ALA A 96 -4.01 -32.26 14.63
CA ALA A 96 -3.12 -33.17 15.34
C ALA A 96 -3.84 -33.88 16.49
N CYS A 97 -4.65 -33.16 17.27
CA CYS A 97 -5.43 -33.74 18.35
C CYS A 97 -6.50 -34.73 17.86
N ASP A 98 -7.22 -34.41 16.78
CA ASP A 98 -8.23 -35.30 16.18
C ASP A 98 -7.63 -36.65 15.79
N GLU A 99 -6.40 -36.66 15.23
CA GLU A 99 -5.73 -37.88 14.76
C GLU A 99 -5.27 -38.80 15.89
N ILE A 100 -4.85 -38.26 17.03
CA ILE A 100 -4.35 -39.05 18.17
C ILE A 100 -5.39 -39.23 19.28
N LEU A 101 -6.60 -38.70 19.12
CA LEU A 101 -7.61 -38.62 20.19
C LEU A 101 -7.97 -39.99 20.78
N ALA A 102 -7.92 -41.05 19.97
CA ALA A 102 -8.21 -42.42 20.38
C ALA A 102 -7.19 -42.99 21.39
N GLU A 103 -6.01 -42.38 21.52
CA GLU A 103 -4.94 -42.81 22.45
C GLU A 103 -5.13 -42.30 23.89
N PHE A 104 -6.18 -41.51 24.14
CA PHE A 104 -6.43 -40.81 25.40
C PHE A 104 -7.85 -41.08 25.93
N GLU A 105 -8.00 -41.12 27.25
CA GLU A 105 -9.29 -41.36 27.92
C GLU A 105 -10.22 -40.13 27.92
N CYS A 106 -9.59 -38.95 27.86
CA CYS A 106 -10.26 -37.67 27.89
C CYS A 106 -9.53 -36.68 26.98
N PHE A 107 -10.30 -36.00 26.15
CA PHE A 107 -9.84 -34.86 25.38
C PHE A 107 -10.60 -33.60 25.81
N VAL A 108 -9.88 -32.49 25.95
CA VAL A 108 -10.48 -31.19 26.24
C VAL A 108 -9.85 -30.10 25.39
N PHE A 109 -10.71 -29.34 24.71
CA PHE A 109 -10.33 -28.14 23.97
C PHE A 109 -10.83 -26.86 24.66
N LEU A 110 -9.90 -26.02 25.11
CA LEU A 110 -10.18 -24.70 25.66
C LEU A 110 -9.75 -23.62 24.66
N GLU A 111 -10.76 -23.08 23.98
CA GLU A 111 -10.61 -22.10 22.89
C GLU A 111 -10.39 -20.67 23.39
N ASN A 112 -9.47 -19.95 22.72
CA ASN A 112 -9.23 -18.51 22.87
C ASN A 112 -9.11 -18.03 24.34
N ILE A 113 -8.30 -18.70 25.15
CA ILE A 113 -8.21 -18.42 26.59
C ILE A 113 -7.60 -17.04 26.91
N GLY A 114 -6.94 -16.41 25.93
CA GLY A 114 -6.34 -15.08 26.04
C GLY A 114 -7.16 -13.92 25.45
N GLU A 115 -8.39 -14.15 25.01
CA GLU A 115 -9.28 -13.07 24.58
C GLU A 115 -9.67 -12.13 25.73
N VAL A 116 -9.84 -10.84 25.42
CA VAL A 116 -10.34 -9.84 26.37
C VAL A 116 -11.78 -10.19 26.75
N ASN A 117 -12.13 -10.11 28.04
CA ASN A 117 -13.43 -10.47 28.59
C ASN A 117 -13.83 -11.95 28.44
N ARG A 118 -12.85 -12.86 28.27
CA ARG A 118 -13.13 -14.30 28.20
C ARG A 118 -13.65 -14.82 29.54
N ASP A 119 -14.71 -15.63 29.51
CA ASP A 119 -15.24 -16.31 30.68
C ASP A 119 -14.34 -17.50 31.08
N LEU A 120 -13.30 -17.20 31.86
CA LEU A 120 -12.36 -18.21 32.37
C LEU A 120 -13.03 -19.22 33.29
N LEU A 121 -14.03 -18.79 34.08
CA LEU A 121 -14.78 -19.69 34.97
C LEU A 121 -15.62 -20.68 34.14
N GLY A 122 -16.29 -20.21 33.08
CA GLY A 122 -17.02 -21.07 32.14
C GLY A 122 -16.11 -22.09 31.46
N LEU A 123 -14.92 -21.68 31.01
CA LEU A 123 -13.92 -22.61 30.44
C LEU A 123 -13.39 -23.62 31.47
N GLN A 124 -13.19 -23.18 32.71
CA GLN A 124 -12.75 -24.05 33.80
C GLN A 124 -13.83 -25.07 34.16
N LYS A 125 -15.10 -24.66 34.18
CA LYS A 125 -16.27 -25.54 34.31
C LYS A 125 -16.37 -26.53 33.14
N LYS A 126 -16.11 -26.09 31.89
CA LYS A 126 -16.04 -26.97 30.70
C LYS A 126 -14.96 -28.04 30.85
N LEU A 127 -13.77 -27.67 31.34
CA LEU A 127 -12.68 -28.62 31.62
C LEU A 127 -13.13 -29.67 32.65
N LEU A 128 -13.65 -29.21 33.79
CA LEU A 128 -14.06 -30.09 34.88
C LEU A 128 -15.22 -31.03 34.48
N GLN A 129 -16.20 -30.54 33.72
CA GLN A 129 -17.29 -31.37 33.19
C GLN A 129 -16.79 -32.50 32.27
N ASN A 130 -15.84 -32.21 31.37
CA ASN A 130 -15.27 -33.21 30.47
C ASN A 130 -14.38 -34.24 31.20
N LEU A 131 -13.67 -33.80 32.24
CA LEU A 131 -12.89 -34.69 33.10
C LEU A 131 -13.77 -35.67 33.86
N MET A 132 -14.92 -35.22 34.38
CA MET A 132 -15.78 -36.04 35.24
C MET A 132 -16.80 -36.90 34.46
N LYS A 133 -17.30 -36.46 33.29
CA LYS A 133 -18.34 -37.14 32.48
C LYS A 133 -19.64 -37.48 33.25
N VAL A 134 -19.93 -36.85 34.39
CA VAL A 134 -21.16 -37.06 35.19
C VAL A 134 -22.11 -35.87 35.03
N LYS A 135 -23.39 -36.12 34.72
CA LYS A 135 -24.44 -35.08 34.68
C LYS A 135 -24.91 -34.71 36.10
N GLY A 136 -25.01 -33.40 36.39
CA GLY A 136 -25.68 -32.90 37.60
C GLY A 136 -24.77 -32.58 38.81
N LEU A 137 -23.45 -32.52 38.65
CA LEU A 137 -22.54 -32.13 39.72
C LEU A 137 -22.61 -30.63 40.01
N LYS A 138 -22.63 -30.27 41.30
CA LYS A 138 -22.51 -28.88 41.77
C LYS A 138 -21.10 -28.38 41.45
N LEU A 139 -20.99 -27.54 40.42
CA LEU A 139 -19.77 -26.81 40.10
C LEU A 139 -19.74 -25.56 40.97
N TYR A 140 -18.59 -25.26 41.58
CA TYR A 140 -18.45 -24.05 42.38
C TYR A 140 -18.44 -22.83 41.46
N ASP A 141 -19.02 -21.73 41.93
CA ASP A 141 -19.12 -20.45 41.19
C ASP A 141 -17.86 -19.58 41.34
N ASP A 142 -16.75 -20.16 41.79
CA ASP A 142 -15.46 -19.50 41.88
C ASP A 142 -14.31 -20.35 41.32
N ILE A 143 -13.30 -19.68 40.78
CA ILE A 143 -12.18 -20.31 40.07
C ILE A 143 -11.27 -21.11 41.01
N HIS A 144 -11.17 -20.68 42.27
CA HIS A 144 -10.23 -21.25 43.24
C HIS A 144 -10.74 -22.58 43.80
N SER A 145 -12.05 -22.75 43.99
CA SER A 145 -12.62 -24.00 44.51
C SER A 145 -12.55 -25.14 43.50
N ASN A 146 -12.74 -24.84 42.20
CA ASN A 146 -12.71 -25.84 41.14
C ASN A 146 -11.29 -26.39 40.85
N ILE A 147 -10.22 -25.68 41.23
CA ILE A 147 -8.85 -26.02 40.82
C ILE A 147 -8.36 -27.35 41.41
N ASN A 148 -8.71 -27.65 42.65
CA ASN A 148 -8.28 -28.85 43.35
C ASN A 148 -8.95 -30.09 42.74
N GLU A 149 -10.23 -29.97 42.39
CA GLU A 149 -10.97 -31.01 41.68
C GLU A 149 -10.39 -31.25 40.28
N ILE A 150 -10.05 -30.18 39.54
CA ILE A 150 -9.39 -30.31 38.24
C ILE A 150 -8.07 -31.08 38.37
N LYS A 151 -7.18 -30.68 39.28
CA LYS A 151 -5.89 -31.37 39.49
C LYS A 151 -6.06 -32.83 39.91
N SER A 152 -7.00 -33.11 40.82
CA SER A 152 -7.31 -34.47 41.29
C SER A 152 -7.85 -35.38 40.16
N ASN A 153 -8.60 -34.82 39.21
CA ASN A 153 -9.11 -35.60 38.09
C ASN A 153 -8.08 -35.73 36.95
N MET A 154 -7.30 -34.69 36.67
CA MET A 154 -6.22 -34.75 35.67
C MET A 154 -5.12 -35.75 36.06
N CYS A 155 -4.86 -35.98 37.34
CA CYS A 155 -3.88 -36.98 37.78
C CYS A 155 -4.37 -38.43 37.70
N ARG A 156 -5.67 -38.66 37.47
CA ARG A 156 -6.30 -40.00 37.46
C ARG A 156 -6.59 -40.54 36.06
N LYS A 157 -6.54 -39.69 35.03
CA LYS A 157 -6.90 -40.06 33.65
C LYS A 157 -5.84 -39.59 32.69
N LYS A 158 -5.48 -40.44 31.73
CA LYS A 158 -4.60 -40.04 30.63
C LYS A 158 -5.32 -39.06 29.71
N ILE A 159 -4.90 -37.79 29.71
CA ILE A 159 -5.60 -36.70 29.02
C ILE A 159 -4.83 -36.11 27.85
N LEU A 160 -5.57 -35.67 26.83
CA LEU A 160 -5.11 -34.78 25.76
C LEU A 160 -5.76 -33.41 25.94
N LEU A 161 -4.97 -32.40 26.28
CA LEU A 161 -5.45 -31.05 26.60
C LEU A 161 -4.93 -30.05 25.58
N LEU A 162 -5.84 -29.38 24.86
CA LEU A 162 -5.50 -28.28 23.95
C LEU A 162 -5.89 -26.93 24.58
N LEU A 163 -4.89 -26.09 24.85
CA LEU A 163 -5.02 -24.73 25.36
C LEU A 163 -4.70 -23.73 24.25
N ASP A 164 -5.74 -23.05 23.75
CA ASP A 164 -5.60 -22.18 22.59
C ASP A 164 -5.57 -20.70 22.95
N GLY A 165 -4.62 -19.98 22.37
CA GLY A 165 -4.46 -18.53 22.52
C GLY A 165 -3.89 -18.11 23.88
N VAL A 166 -2.91 -18.85 24.41
CA VAL A 166 -2.27 -18.53 25.69
C VAL A 166 -1.42 -17.27 25.55
N THR A 167 -1.64 -16.30 26.44
CA THR A 167 -0.96 -15.00 26.49
C THR A 167 -0.12 -14.81 27.75
N GLY A 168 -0.30 -15.63 28.78
CA GLY A 168 0.49 -15.54 30.00
C GLY A 168 0.46 -16.78 30.87
N LYS A 169 1.50 -16.96 31.71
CA LYS A 169 1.65 -18.13 32.58
C LYS A 169 0.49 -18.34 33.56
N LYS A 170 -0.07 -17.25 34.10
CA LYS A 170 -1.21 -17.32 35.04
C LYS A 170 -2.41 -18.09 34.47
N GLN A 171 -2.59 -18.09 33.14
CA GLN A 171 -3.66 -18.85 32.49
C GLN A 171 -3.48 -20.36 32.65
N MET A 172 -2.25 -20.85 32.64
CA MET A 172 -1.98 -22.27 32.90
C MET A 172 -2.38 -22.65 34.33
N ASP A 173 -2.12 -21.77 35.29
CA ASP A 173 -2.46 -21.99 36.69
C ASP A 173 -3.99 -22.03 36.90
N TYR A 174 -4.76 -21.21 36.17
CA TYR A 174 -6.24 -21.24 36.24
C TYR A 174 -6.85 -22.58 35.82
N PHE A 175 -6.18 -23.33 34.92
CA PHE A 175 -6.66 -24.63 34.45
C PHE A 175 -5.92 -25.81 35.10
N GLY A 176 -5.11 -25.56 36.13
CA GLY A 176 -4.35 -26.60 36.85
C GLY A 176 -3.18 -27.15 36.06
N ALA A 177 -2.84 -26.54 34.93
CA ALA A 177 -1.84 -26.98 33.97
C ALA A 177 -0.44 -26.38 34.19
N GLY A 178 -0.22 -25.70 35.32
CA GLY A 178 1.06 -25.04 35.64
C GLY A 178 2.19 -26.00 36.07
N GLU A 179 1.88 -27.24 36.47
CA GLU A 179 2.86 -28.21 36.95
C GLU A 179 2.60 -29.61 36.37
N ARG A 180 3.63 -30.26 35.80
CA ARG A 180 3.54 -31.61 35.18
C ARG A 180 2.99 -32.68 36.12
N LYS A 181 3.35 -32.63 37.41
CA LYS A 181 2.86 -33.56 38.46
C LYS A 181 1.34 -33.55 38.66
N SER A 182 0.63 -32.56 38.10
CA SER A 182 -0.83 -32.47 38.16
C SER A 182 -1.53 -33.38 37.14
N PHE A 183 -0.78 -34.02 36.25
CA PHE A 183 -1.29 -34.86 35.18
C PHE A 183 -0.97 -36.33 35.41
N HIS A 184 -1.83 -37.21 34.92
CA HIS A 184 -1.57 -38.64 34.86
C HIS A 184 -0.40 -38.90 33.89
N PRO A 185 0.49 -39.86 34.21
CA PRO A 185 1.51 -40.34 33.28
C PRO A 185 0.97 -40.63 31.87
N GLY A 186 1.72 -40.30 30.83
CA GLY A 186 1.29 -40.48 29.44
C GLY A 186 0.35 -39.39 28.91
N SER A 187 0.01 -38.37 29.69
CA SER A 187 -0.82 -37.24 29.22
C SER A 187 -0.07 -36.33 28.24
N ARG A 188 -0.80 -35.65 27.36
CA ARG A 188 -0.27 -34.71 26.37
C ARG A 188 -0.98 -33.37 26.43
N ILE A 189 -0.21 -32.29 26.44
CA ILE A 189 -0.72 -30.93 26.51
C ILE A 189 -0.19 -30.16 25.32
N LEU A 190 -1.10 -29.58 24.54
CA LEU A 190 -0.78 -28.79 23.37
C LEU A 190 -1.20 -27.35 23.63
N ILE A 191 -0.26 -26.41 23.42
CA ILE A 191 -0.43 -25.00 23.77
C ILE A 191 -0.25 -24.17 22.51
N THR A 192 -1.24 -23.37 22.10
CA THR A 192 -1.01 -22.37 21.05
C THR A 192 -0.72 -21.00 21.68
N ALA A 193 0.33 -20.34 21.21
CA ALA A 193 0.74 -19.02 21.68
C ALA A 193 1.21 -18.15 20.50
N ARG A 194 1.19 -16.82 20.68
CA ARG A 194 1.78 -15.90 19.68
C ARG A 194 3.27 -15.69 19.93
N ASP A 195 3.66 -15.51 21.19
CA ASP A 195 5.03 -15.20 21.59
C ASP A 195 5.85 -16.48 21.88
N PRO A 196 6.94 -16.75 21.13
CA PRO A 196 7.84 -17.86 21.43
C PRO A 196 8.54 -17.76 22.79
N ASN A 197 8.71 -16.56 23.35
CA ASN A 197 9.31 -16.38 24.67
C ASN A 197 8.38 -16.85 25.79
N LEU A 198 7.07 -16.71 25.61
CA LEU A 198 6.09 -17.29 26.54
C LEU A 198 6.26 -18.80 26.66
N LEU A 199 6.52 -19.51 25.57
CA LEU A 199 6.75 -20.97 25.60
C LEU A 199 7.96 -21.35 26.46
N LYS A 200 9.02 -20.52 26.48
CA LYS A 200 10.17 -20.71 27.39
C LYS A 200 9.76 -20.53 28.85
N VAL A 201 8.95 -19.51 29.15
CA VAL A 201 8.43 -19.24 30.50
C VAL A 201 7.53 -20.37 30.99
N LEU A 202 6.75 -20.98 30.08
CA LEU A 202 5.90 -22.14 30.34
C LEU A 202 6.70 -23.45 30.47
N LYS A 203 7.99 -23.46 30.11
CA LYS A 203 8.88 -24.64 30.15
C LYS A 203 8.32 -25.84 29.38
N VAL A 204 7.81 -25.58 28.17
CA VAL A 204 7.38 -26.64 27.24
C VAL A 204 8.56 -27.55 26.88
N ASP A 205 8.28 -28.83 26.58
CA ASP A 205 9.29 -29.83 26.23
C ASP A 205 9.86 -29.57 24.84
N ASP A 206 8.99 -29.28 23.88
CA ASP A 206 9.35 -28.88 22.52
C ASP A 206 8.42 -27.78 22.03
N LYS A 207 8.86 -27.11 20.96
CA LYS A 207 8.09 -26.07 20.28
C LYS A 207 8.03 -26.32 18.78
N TYR A 208 6.88 -26.01 18.20
CA TYR A 208 6.66 -26.00 16.75
C TYR A 208 6.36 -24.58 16.30
N ILE A 209 7.07 -24.10 15.28
CA ILE A 209 6.83 -22.78 14.67
C ILE A 209 6.05 -23.02 13.38
N VAL A 210 4.80 -22.57 13.34
CA VAL A 210 3.95 -22.73 12.16
C VAL A 210 4.45 -21.80 11.06
N LYS A 211 4.82 -22.40 9.93
CA LYS A 211 5.19 -21.69 8.70
C LYS A 211 3.95 -21.43 7.83
N GLY A 212 4.07 -20.51 6.87
CA GLY A 212 3.06 -20.31 5.83
C GLY A 212 2.89 -21.56 4.97
N LEU A 213 1.76 -21.63 4.25
CA LEU A 213 1.45 -22.71 3.31
C LEU A 213 2.42 -22.69 2.12
N SER A 214 2.70 -23.87 1.57
CA SER A 214 3.40 -23.96 0.28
C SER A 214 2.57 -23.31 -0.83
N PRO A 215 3.19 -22.85 -1.94
CA PRO A 215 2.48 -22.23 -3.06
C PRO A 215 1.27 -23.04 -3.54
N ASP A 216 1.43 -24.35 -3.72
CA ASP A 216 0.36 -25.24 -4.18
C ASP A 216 -0.82 -25.28 -3.20
N LYS A 217 -0.55 -25.34 -1.89
CA LYS A 217 -1.59 -25.38 -0.86
C LYS A 217 -2.22 -24.00 -0.62
N ALA A 218 -1.45 -22.95 -0.82
CA ALA A 218 -1.95 -21.58 -0.80
C ALA A 218 -2.90 -21.33 -1.97
N LEU A 219 -2.58 -21.84 -3.17
CA LEU A 219 -3.43 -21.83 -4.35
C LEU A 219 -4.74 -22.56 -4.11
N GLN A 220 -4.67 -23.80 -3.64
CA GLN A 220 -5.87 -24.57 -3.32
C GLN A 220 -6.77 -23.86 -2.31
N LEU A 221 -6.18 -23.31 -1.23
CA LEU A 221 -6.95 -22.59 -0.22
C LEU A 221 -7.58 -21.30 -0.79
N PHE A 222 -6.83 -20.54 -1.58
CA PHE A 222 -7.32 -19.32 -2.21
C PHE A 222 -8.46 -19.62 -3.18
N CYS A 223 -8.27 -20.55 -4.12
CA CYS A 223 -9.27 -20.94 -5.11
C CYS A 223 -10.53 -21.50 -4.45
N HIS A 224 -10.39 -22.24 -3.35
CA HIS A 224 -11.55 -22.75 -2.62
C HIS A 224 -12.40 -21.61 -2.08
N HIS A 225 -11.75 -20.58 -1.55
CA HIS A 225 -12.42 -19.39 -1.03
C HIS A 225 -12.85 -18.39 -2.12
N ALA A 226 -12.24 -18.40 -3.30
CA ALA A 226 -12.54 -17.50 -4.41
C ALA A 226 -13.62 -18.03 -5.37
N PHE A 227 -13.56 -19.33 -5.69
CA PHE A 227 -14.29 -19.94 -6.79
C PHE A 227 -15.06 -21.21 -6.40
N ASP A 228 -14.98 -21.62 -5.12
CA ASP A 228 -15.49 -22.91 -4.62
C ASP A 228 -14.90 -24.12 -5.38
N ARG A 229 -13.61 -24.04 -5.74
CA ARG A 229 -12.85 -25.04 -6.49
C ARG A 229 -11.41 -25.16 -5.98
N GLU A 230 -10.70 -26.23 -6.33
CA GLU A 230 -9.30 -26.40 -5.92
C GLU A 230 -8.29 -25.70 -6.84
N GLU A 231 -8.72 -25.32 -8.04
CA GLU A 231 -7.88 -24.69 -9.08
C GLU A 231 -8.44 -23.33 -9.51
N PRO A 232 -7.61 -22.45 -10.11
CA PRO A 232 -8.06 -21.19 -10.66
C PRO A 232 -9.17 -21.35 -11.69
N LYS A 233 -10.08 -20.38 -11.73
CA LYS A 233 -10.99 -20.23 -12.87
C LYS A 233 -10.18 -19.75 -14.09
N GLN A 234 -10.52 -20.22 -15.28
CA GLN A 234 -9.90 -19.77 -16.53
C GLN A 234 -9.88 -18.23 -16.64
N GLY A 235 -8.72 -17.65 -16.90
CA GLY A 235 -8.47 -16.20 -16.95
C GLY A 235 -8.07 -15.56 -15.61
N TYR A 236 -8.02 -16.33 -14.52
CA TYR A 236 -7.61 -15.87 -13.19
C TYR A 236 -6.29 -16.49 -12.72
N GLU A 237 -5.56 -17.20 -13.57
CA GLU A 237 -4.32 -17.92 -13.24
C GLU A 237 -3.25 -16.95 -12.72
N GLU A 238 -2.87 -15.95 -13.53
CA GLU A 238 -1.84 -14.97 -13.17
C GLU A 238 -2.23 -14.13 -11.94
N LEU A 239 -3.51 -13.75 -11.84
CA LEU A 239 -4.02 -13.00 -10.69
C LEU A 239 -3.99 -13.85 -9.41
N SER A 240 -4.36 -15.13 -9.49
CA SER A 240 -4.33 -16.07 -8.36
C SER A 240 -2.88 -16.22 -7.88
N GLU A 241 -1.94 -16.47 -8.80
CA GLU A 241 -0.52 -16.60 -8.48
C GLU A 241 0.05 -15.33 -7.81
N SER A 242 -0.28 -14.15 -8.36
CA SER A 242 0.15 -12.86 -7.80
C SER A 242 -0.43 -12.63 -6.39
N LEU A 243 -1.72 -12.92 -6.17
CA LEU A 243 -2.36 -12.75 -4.87
C LEU A 243 -1.86 -13.76 -3.83
N ILE A 244 -1.50 -14.97 -4.24
CA ILE A 244 -0.88 -15.98 -3.37
C ILE A 244 0.54 -15.56 -3.00
N HIS A 245 1.30 -15.06 -3.97
CA HIS A 245 2.64 -14.53 -3.76
C HIS A 245 2.59 -13.35 -2.77
N TYR A 246 1.66 -12.41 -2.97
CA TYR A 246 1.40 -11.31 -2.06
C TYR A 246 1.03 -11.77 -0.64
N ALA A 247 0.21 -12.81 -0.53
CA ALA A 247 -0.19 -13.35 0.77
C ALA A 247 0.92 -14.15 1.47
N GLY A 248 2.02 -14.50 0.77
CA GLY A 248 3.17 -15.20 1.36
C GLY A 248 2.82 -16.54 2.02
N GLY A 249 1.79 -17.23 1.51
CA GLY A 249 1.28 -18.46 2.10
C GLY A 249 0.49 -18.28 3.42
N HIS A 250 0.15 -17.06 3.82
CA HIS A 250 -0.57 -16.80 5.07
C HIS A 250 -2.06 -17.16 4.97
N PRO A 251 -2.56 -18.21 5.66
CA PRO A 251 -3.91 -18.75 5.46
C PRO A 251 -5.03 -17.72 5.60
N LEU A 252 -5.02 -16.90 6.65
CA LEU A 252 -6.08 -15.91 6.86
C LEU A 252 -6.10 -14.83 5.76
N ALA A 253 -4.94 -14.47 5.21
CA ALA A 253 -4.85 -13.50 4.13
C ALA A 253 -5.43 -14.10 2.84
N LEU A 254 -5.06 -15.34 2.52
CA LEU A 254 -5.58 -16.09 1.37
C LEU A 254 -7.11 -16.26 1.43
N LYS A 255 -7.66 -16.64 2.59
CA LYS A 255 -9.12 -16.74 2.79
C LYS A 255 -9.81 -15.40 2.54
N ARG A 256 -9.20 -14.31 3.00
CA ARG A 256 -9.75 -12.96 2.85
C ARG A 256 -9.70 -12.49 1.40
N LEU A 257 -8.57 -12.68 0.72
CA LEU A 257 -8.41 -12.36 -0.70
C LEU A 257 -9.37 -13.19 -1.56
N GLY A 258 -9.49 -14.49 -1.29
CA GLY A 258 -10.47 -15.35 -1.95
C GLY A 258 -11.90 -14.88 -1.72
N SER A 259 -12.26 -14.54 -0.48
CA SER A 259 -13.62 -14.05 -0.17
C SER A 259 -14.02 -12.77 -0.90
N TYR A 260 -13.04 -11.94 -1.31
CA TYR A 260 -13.31 -10.76 -2.14
C TYR A 260 -13.70 -11.13 -3.57
N LEU A 261 -13.28 -12.30 -4.05
CA LEU A 261 -13.67 -12.82 -5.36
C LEU A 261 -14.98 -13.62 -5.31
N SER A 262 -15.37 -14.13 -4.14
CA SER A 262 -16.57 -14.99 -3.98
C SER A 262 -17.87 -14.24 -3.68
N ALA A 263 -17.85 -12.93 -3.42
CA ALA A 263 -19.02 -12.19 -2.94
C ALA A 263 -19.81 -11.49 -4.07
N GLY A 264 -21.01 -12.01 -4.38
CA GLY A 264 -22.14 -11.29 -5.01
C GLY A 264 -22.03 -10.93 -6.49
N GLY A 265 -23.15 -10.99 -7.23
CA GLY A 265 -23.24 -10.53 -8.64
C GLY A 265 -22.47 -11.37 -9.67
N ASP A 266 -22.69 -11.11 -10.96
CA ASP A 266 -21.83 -11.64 -12.02
C ASP A 266 -20.57 -10.78 -12.10
N SER A 267 -19.42 -11.45 -12.29
CA SER A 267 -18.16 -10.75 -12.53
C SER A 267 -18.18 -10.10 -13.91
N TRP A 268 -17.83 -8.83 -13.98
CA TRP A 268 -17.67 -8.10 -15.23
C TRP A 268 -16.29 -7.45 -15.29
N ASP A 269 -15.79 -7.34 -16.51
CA ASP A 269 -14.55 -6.67 -16.84
C ASP A 269 -14.75 -5.99 -18.20
N ASP A 270 -14.64 -4.67 -18.23
CA ASP A 270 -14.82 -3.90 -19.46
C ASP A 270 -13.62 -4.02 -20.40
N GLY A 271 -12.45 -4.42 -19.89
CA GLY A 271 -11.17 -4.34 -20.56
C GLY A 271 -10.49 -2.98 -20.43
N GLN A 272 -9.40 -2.78 -21.16
CA GLN A 272 -8.61 -1.55 -21.16
C GLN A 272 -8.92 -0.70 -22.39
N TYR A 273 -9.08 0.60 -22.20
CA TYR A 273 -9.40 1.57 -23.25
C TYR A 273 -8.47 2.78 -23.22
N VAL A 274 -8.44 3.54 -24.31
CA VAL A 274 -7.62 4.76 -24.37
C VAL A 274 -8.16 5.83 -23.42
N HIS A 275 -9.47 5.93 -23.25
CA HIS A 275 -10.06 6.96 -22.39
C HIS A 275 -11.48 6.62 -21.93
N ILE A 276 -11.86 7.16 -20.77
CA ILE A 276 -13.25 7.17 -20.28
C ILE A 276 -13.79 8.58 -20.47
N SER A 277 -14.78 8.73 -21.34
CA SER A 277 -15.36 10.03 -21.71
C SER A 277 -16.62 10.40 -20.91
N ARG A 278 -17.27 9.41 -20.30
CA ARG A 278 -18.46 9.61 -19.47
C ARG A 278 -18.54 8.55 -18.38
N ILE A 279 -19.05 8.95 -17.22
CA ILE A 279 -19.47 8.06 -16.14
C ILE A 279 -20.91 8.42 -15.78
N ALA A 280 -21.77 7.43 -15.66
CA ALA A 280 -23.12 7.58 -15.12
C ALA A 280 -23.32 6.59 -13.97
N VAL A 281 -23.75 7.08 -12.82
CA VAL A 281 -24.02 6.27 -11.63
C VAL A 281 -25.49 6.41 -11.27
N ARG A 282 -26.17 5.27 -11.14
CA ARG A 282 -27.55 5.21 -10.65
C ARG A 282 -27.55 4.74 -9.19
N TYR A 283 -28.31 5.42 -8.34
CA TYR A 283 -28.27 5.16 -6.90
C TYR A 283 -29.59 5.47 -6.18
N GLY A 284 -29.78 4.79 -5.06
CA GLY A 284 -30.79 5.07 -4.04
C GLY A 284 -30.17 5.10 -2.66
N THR A 285 -30.46 4.09 -1.84
CA THR A 285 -29.80 3.87 -0.54
C THR A 285 -28.41 3.21 -0.67
N VAL A 286 -28.15 2.61 -1.82
CA VAL A 286 -26.90 1.97 -2.27
C VAL A 286 -26.69 2.31 -3.76
N ILE A 287 -25.54 1.96 -4.33
CA ILE A 287 -25.30 2.11 -5.77
C ILE A 287 -25.98 0.96 -6.52
N ASP A 288 -26.92 1.28 -7.40
CA ASP A 288 -27.69 0.31 -8.18
C ASP A 288 -26.96 -0.12 -9.45
N SER A 289 -26.46 0.85 -10.21
CA SER A 289 -25.69 0.59 -11.44
C SER A 289 -24.68 1.68 -11.74
N ILE A 290 -23.70 1.30 -12.54
CA ILE A 290 -22.69 2.20 -13.09
C ILE A 290 -22.55 1.96 -14.59
N ALA A 291 -22.36 3.03 -15.36
CA ALA A 291 -22.13 2.97 -16.78
C ALA A 291 -20.96 3.87 -17.17
N PHE A 292 -20.21 3.43 -18.18
CA PHE A 292 -19.03 4.11 -18.69
C PHE A 292 -19.11 4.22 -20.22
N ASP A 293 -18.75 5.38 -20.76
CA ASP A 293 -18.51 5.54 -22.19
C ASP A 293 -17.01 5.61 -22.46
N TYR A 294 -16.47 4.57 -23.06
CA TYR A 294 -15.07 4.42 -23.40
C TYR A 294 -14.76 4.90 -24.83
N ILE A 295 -13.53 5.35 -25.04
CA ILE A 295 -12.95 5.63 -26.36
C ILE A 295 -11.83 4.61 -26.61
N ASP A 296 -11.91 3.88 -27.73
CA ASP A 296 -10.88 2.92 -28.14
C ASP A 296 -9.73 3.58 -28.92
N THR A 297 -8.74 2.77 -29.34
CA THR A 297 -7.56 3.24 -30.11
C THR A 297 -7.91 3.82 -31.47
N ASN A 298 -9.09 3.52 -32.01
CA ASN A 298 -9.57 3.99 -33.30
C ASN A 298 -10.51 5.21 -33.14
N GLY A 299 -10.71 5.70 -31.92
CA GLY A 299 -11.61 6.81 -31.61
C GLY A 299 -13.09 6.43 -31.53
N SER A 300 -13.44 5.15 -31.61
CA SER A 300 -14.82 4.67 -31.50
C SER A 300 -15.29 4.70 -30.05
N LYS A 301 -16.56 5.07 -29.85
CA LYS A 301 -17.19 5.13 -28.53
C LYS A 301 -17.91 3.85 -28.19
N ARG A 302 -17.67 3.30 -27.00
CA ARG A 302 -18.36 2.11 -26.49
C ARG A 302 -18.99 2.42 -25.13
N SER A 303 -20.30 2.22 -25.01
CA SER A 303 -21.03 2.40 -23.75
C SER A 303 -21.27 1.04 -23.11
N ILE A 304 -20.90 0.88 -21.84
CA ILE A 304 -21.09 -0.36 -21.08
C ILE A 304 -21.73 -0.01 -19.73
N MET A 305 -22.66 -0.85 -19.27
CA MET A 305 -23.41 -0.67 -18.03
C MET A 305 -23.43 -1.95 -17.20
N HIS A 306 -23.25 -1.80 -15.89
CA HIS A 306 -23.24 -2.88 -14.89
C HIS A 306 -24.20 -2.56 -13.74
N GLY A 307 -24.87 -3.58 -13.21
CA GLY A 307 -25.87 -3.46 -12.14
C GLY A 307 -27.31 -3.34 -12.61
N GLY A 308 -28.22 -2.98 -11.71
CA GLY A 308 -29.65 -2.97 -11.94
C GLY A 308 -30.24 -1.62 -12.36
N SER A 309 -31.52 -1.65 -12.73
CA SER A 309 -32.27 -0.48 -13.19
C SER A 309 -33.12 0.20 -12.12
N SER A 310 -33.09 -0.30 -10.87
CA SER A 310 -33.99 0.05 -9.77
C SER A 310 -33.74 1.40 -9.09
N GLY A 311 -32.55 1.99 -9.26
CA GLY A 311 -32.23 3.25 -8.57
C GLY A 311 -33.02 4.43 -9.11
N GLU A 312 -33.51 5.26 -8.19
CA GLU A 312 -34.39 6.41 -8.51
C GLU A 312 -33.61 7.65 -8.99
N ASN A 313 -32.31 7.75 -8.65
CA ASN A 313 -31.47 8.90 -9.00
C ASN A 313 -30.36 8.51 -9.98
N ILE A 314 -30.05 9.41 -10.91
CA ILE A 314 -28.96 9.26 -11.88
C ILE A 314 -28.04 10.48 -11.77
N CYS A 315 -26.76 10.25 -11.56
CA CYS A 315 -25.71 11.27 -11.64
C CYS A 315 -24.80 10.95 -12.83
N GLU A 316 -24.60 11.91 -13.73
CA GLU A 316 -23.75 11.74 -14.91
C GLU A 316 -22.68 12.83 -14.96
N VAL A 317 -21.46 12.44 -15.32
CA VAL A 317 -20.36 13.35 -15.63
C VAL A 317 -19.75 13.02 -16.99
N LYS A 318 -19.49 14.07 -17.76
CA LYS A 318 -18.69 14.00 -18.98
C LYS A 318 -17.29 14.52 -18.69
N LEU A 319 -16.30 13.75 -19.08
CA LEU A 319 -14.89 14.08 -18.94
C LEU A 319 -14.41 14.76 -20.22
N ALA A 320 -13.70 15.87 -20.07
CA ALA A 320 -13.14 16.62 -21.19
C ALA A 320 -11.97 15.86 -21.82
N TYR A 321 -12.24 15.02 -22.83
CA TYR A 321 -11.21 14.33 -23.59
C TYR A 321 -10.37 15.31 -24.44
N PRO A 322 -9.02 15.17 -24.49
CA PRO A 322 -8.17 14.19 -23.79
C PRO A 322 -7.68 14.65 -22.41
N ASP A 323 -7.95 15.90 -22.05
CA ASP A 323 -7.28 16.60 -20.95
C ASP A 323 -7.77 16.21 -19.55
N GLU A 324 -8.95 15.61 -19.42
CA GLU A 324 -9.52 15.19 -18.15
C GLU A 324 -9.67 13.67 -18.11
N TYR A 325 -8.90 13.02 -17.25
CA TYR A 325 -8.94 11.57 -17.06
C TYR A 325 -9.03 11.23 -15.58
N ILE A 326 -9.56 10.04 -15.28
CA ILE A 326 -9.71 9.56 -13.91
C ILE A 326 -8.35 9.09 -13.40
N THR A 327 -8.01 9.53 -12.19
CA THR A 327 -6.76 9.21 -11.49
C THR A 327 -6.99 8.30 -10.29
N SER A 328 -8.17 8.39 -9.68
CA SER A 328 -8.59 7.46 -8.63
C SER A 328 -10.09 7.49 -8.43
N PHE A 329 -10.59 6.57 -7.61
CA PHE A 329 -11.91 6.65 -7.02
C PHE A 329 -11.86 6.17 -5.56
N SER A 330 -12.84 6.59 -4.78
CA SER A 330 -13.05 6.18 -3.40
C SER A 330 -14.53 6.07 -3.10
N GLY A 331 -14.89 5.46 -1.98
CA GLY A 331 -16.28 5.28 -1.63
C GLY A 331 -16.45 4.65 -0.26
N TYR A 332 -17.71 4.34 0.05
CA TYR A 332 -18.10 3.64 1.27
C TYR A 332 -18.86 2.36 0.92
N MET A 333 -18.63 1.30 1.67
CA MET A 333 -19.27 -0.01 1.49
C MET A 333 -19.86 -0.54 2.79
N ASN A 334 -20.88 -1.40 2.70
CA ASN A 334 -21.50 -2.02 3.88
C ASN A 334 -20.61 -3.12 4.49
N SER A 335 -20.58 -3.26 5.82
CA SER A 335 -19.75 -4.23 6.54
C SER A 335 -20.60 -5.29 7.25
N ASN A 336 -21.37 -6.09 6.51
CA ASN A 336 -22.08 -7.25 7.07
C ASN A 336 -21.55 -8.53 6.44
N ASN A 337 -21.34 -9.56 7.26
CA ASN A 337 -20.54 -10.77 6.99
C ASN A 337 -20.98 -11.65 5.81
N ASN A 338 -22.06 -11.33 5.08
CA ASN A 338 -22.56 -12.16 3.98
C ASN A 338 -22.67 -11.47 2.62
N HIS A 339 -22.72 -10.13 2.50
CA HIS A 339 -22.74 -9.42 1.21
C HIS A 339 -22.20 -7.99 1.35
N SER A 340 -21.21 -7.63 0.54
CA SER A 340 -20.64 -6.28 0.46
C SER A 340 -21.31 -5.54 -0.69
N LEU A 341 -21.87 -4.36 -0.42
CA LEU A 341 -22.48 -3.49 -1.44
C LEU A 341 -21.84 -2.10 -1.37
N ILE A 342 -21.64 -1.49 -2.53
CA ILE A 342 -21.15 -0.11 -2.64
C ILE A 342 -22.29 0.85 -2.27
N LYS A 343 -22.06 1.70 -1.27
CA LYS A 343 -23.02 2.71 -0.79
C LYS A 343 -22.78 4.09 -1.37
N SER A 344 -21.51 4.42 -1.62
CA SER A 344 -21.16 5.65 -2.32
C SER A 344 -19.90 5.53 -3.15
N LEU A 345 -19.81 6.41 -4.15
CA LEU A 345 -18.65 6.56 -5.02
C LEU A 345 -18.28 8.03 -5.19
N THR A 346 -16.98 8.28 -5.20
CA THR A 346 -16.35 9.56 -5.50
C THR A 346 -15.21 9.29 -6.47
N PHE A 347 -15.24 9.88 -7.64
CA PHE A 347 -14.17 9.78 -8.63
C PHE A 347 -13.29 11.03 -8.57
N ARG A 348 -11.98 10.86 -8.70
CA ARG A 348 -11.02 11.95 -8.80
C ARG A 348 -10.41 11.93 -10.19
N THR A 349 -10.51 13.06 -10.88
CA THR A 349 -9.81 13.30 -12.14
C THR A 349 -8.55 14.11 -11.87
N ASN A 350 -7.70 14.22 -12.89
CA ASN A 350 -6.57 15.14 -12.86
C ASN A 350 -6.97 16.63 -12.80
N LYS A 351 -8.27 16.96 -12.96
CA LYS A 351 -8.77 18.34 -12.91
C LYS A 351 -9.69 18.63 -11.72
N ARG A 352 -10.48 17.66 -11.25
CA ARG A 352 -11.51 17.88 -10.23
C ARG A 352 -11.91 16.57 -9.53
N ILE A 353 -12.74 16.69 -8.51
CA ILE A 353 -13.36 15.55 -7.82
C ILE A 353 -14.86 15.56 -8.13
N TRP A 354 -15.39 14.38 -8.43
CA TRP A 354 -16.79 14.14 -8.75
C TRP A 354 -17.41 13.18 -7.74
N GLY A 355 -18.35 13.67 -6.93
CA GLY A 355 -18.99 12.96 -5.83
C GLY A 355 -18.84 13.69 -4.49
N PRO A 356 -19.33 13.10 -3.38
CA PRO A 356 -19.81 11.73 -3.25
C PRO A 356 -21.20 11.51 -3.87
N ILE A 357 -21.37 10.38 -4.53
CA ILE A 357 -22.63 9.90 -5.11
C ILE A 357 -23.12 8.76 -4.24
N GLY A 358 -24.34 8.85 -3.69
CA GLY A 358 -24.84 7.90 -2.70
C GLY A 358 -24.57 8.35 -1.25
N LYS A 359 -24.63 7.41 -0.29
CA LYS A 359 -24.49 7.71 1.15
C LYS A 359 -23.11 7.34 1.69
N GLU A 360 -22.42 8.29 2.30
CA GLU A 360 -21.10 8.08 2.94
C GLU A 360 -21.22 7.40 4.32
N GLU A 361 -21.71 6.15 4.31
CA GLU A 361 -21.90 5.35 5.52
C GLU A 361 -21.27 3.97 5.35
N GLY A 362 -20.54 3.49 6.36
CA GLY A 362 -19.93 2.16 6.37
C GLY A 362 -18.40 2.22 6.29
N LYS A 363 -17.78 1.18 5.73
CA LYS A 363 -16.33 1.08 5.62
C LYS A 363 -15.84 1.89 4.42
N TYR A 364 -14.94 2.83 4.66
CA TYR A 364 -14.28 3.58 3.60
C TYR A 364 -13.32 2.69 2.79
N PHE A 365 -13.28 2.91 1.48
CA PHE A 365 -12.28 2.36 0.58
C PHE A 365 -11.81 3.44 -0.38
N SER A 366 -10.57 3.33 -0.83
CA SER A 366 -10.02 4.18 -1.88
C SER A 366 -9.04 3.39 -2.73
N LEU A 367 -9.04 3.70 -4.02
CA LEU A 367 -7.94 3.41 -4.90
C LEU A 367 -6.98 4.62 -4.85
N PRO A 368 -5.69 4.45 -4.51
CA PRO A 368 -4.75 5.58 -4.46
C PRO A 368 -4.59 6.26 -5.83
N SER A 369 -4.48 7.59 -5.87
CA SER A 369 -4.24 8.37 -7.10
C SER A 369 -2.86 8.13 -7.73
N GLU A 370 -2.00 7.39 -7.04
CA GLU A 370 -0.62 7.09 -7.41
C GLU A 370 -0.51 5.94 -8.41
N ALA A 371 -1.61 5.27 -8.71
CA ALA A 371 -1.60 4.09 -9.56
C ALA A 371 -1.48 4.43 -11.05
N GLY A 372 -1.97 5.59 -11.51
CA GLY A 372 -1.89 5.97 -12.92
C GLY A 372 -3.22 6.48 -13.47
N LYS A 373 -3.37 6.42 -14.79
CA LYS A 373 -4.63 6.75 -15.44
C LYS A 373 -5.53 5.52 -15.40
N LEU A 374 -6.76 5.70 -14.93
CA LEU A 374 -7.75 4.65 -15.04
C LEU A 374 -8.19 4.54 -16.49
N VAL A 375 -8.07 3.35 -17.05
CA VAL A 375 -8.33 3.04 -18.47
C VAL A 375 -9.46 2.05 -18.65
N GLY A 376 -9.98 1.50 -17.56
CA GLY A 376 -11.07 0.55 -17.58
C GLY A 376 -11.56 0.29 -16.18
N PHE A 377 -12.73 -0.34 -16.07
CA PHE A 377 -13.27 -0.81 -14.80
C PHE A 377 -13.58 -2.30 -14.88
N PHE A 378 -13.47 -2.94 -13.73
CA PHE A 378 -13.94 -4.31 -13.52
C PHE A 378 -14.64 -4.37 -12.17
N GLY A 379 -15.41 -5.42 -11.93
CA GLY A 379 -16.11 -5.54 -10.68
C GLY A 379 -17.10 -6.67 -10.68
N ARG A 380 -18.08 -6.55 -9.79
CA ARG A 380 -19.17 -7.51 -9.68
C ARG A 380 -20.47 -6.76 -9.50
N SER A 381 -21.51 -7.22 -10.19
CA SER A 381 -22.83 -6.63 -10.07
C SER A 381 -23.92 -7.67 -10.34
N GLY A 382 -24.94 -7.69 -9.51
CA GLY A 382 -26.20 -8.37 -9.78
C GLY A 382 -27.30 -7.35 -10.08
N THR A 383 -28.34 -7.32 -9.25
CA THR A 383 -29.34 -6.24 -9.25
C THR A 383 -28.80 -4.92 -8.71
N LEU A 384 -27.63 -4.93 -8.07
CA LEU A 384 -26.95 -3.79 -7.45
C LEU A 384 -25.45 -3.86 -7.73
N LEU A 385 -24.69 -2.79 -7.45
CA LEU A 385 -23.24 -2.80 -7.57
C LEU A 385 -22.59 -3.39 -6.30
N ASP A 386 -22.07 -4.61 -6.41
CA ASP A 386 -21.44 -5.34 -5.31
C ASP A 386 -19.99 -4.89 -5.06
N SER A 387 -19.21 -4.74 -6.14
CA SER A 387 -17.82 -4.31 -6.05
C SER A 387 -17.37 -3.58 -7.31
N ILE A 388 -16.33 -2.76 -7.16
CA ILE A 388 -15.72 -2.00 -8.25
C ILE A 388 -14.20 -1.94 -8.05
N GLY A 389 -13.49 -2.27 -9.12
CA GLY A 389 -12.06 -2.14 -9.32
C GLY A 389 -11.81 -1.40 -10.63
N ALA A 390 -10.56 -1.02 -10.87
CA ALA A 390 -10.20 -0.37 -12.12
C ALA A 390 -8.95 -0.98 -12.74
N HIS A 391 -8.95 -1.02 -14.06
CA HIS A 391 -7.75 -1.18 -14.84
C HIS A 391 -7.00 0.13 -14.84
N ILE A 392 -5.73 0.03 -14.49
CA ILE A 392 -4.89 1.18 -14.33
C ILE A 392 -3.78 1.03 -15.33
N GLU A 393 -3.73 1.98 -16.25
CA GLU A 393 -2.53 2.24 -17.01
C GLU A 393 -1.59 2.93 -16.05
N LEU A 394 -0.76 2.10 -15.40
CA LEU A 394 0.41 2.59 -14.68
C LEU A 394 1.17 3.48 -15.66
N PHE A 395 1.56 4.67 -15.23
CA PHE A 395 2.54 5.43 -15.99
C PHE A 395 3.79 4.56 -16.12
N SER A 396 3.98 4.00 -17.31
CA SER A 396 4.65 2.71 -17.56
C SER A 396 6.14 2.70 -17.20
N ASN A 397 6.58 2.47 -15.95
CA ASN A 397 8.01 2.50 -15.54
C ASN A 397 8.84 3.68 -16.12
N LYS A 398 8.12 4.69 -16.59
CA LYS A 398 8.48 6.00 -17.09
C LYS A 398 7.53 6.81 -16.27
N LEU A 399 8.06 7.33 -15.17
CA LEU A 399 7.34 7.96 -14.08
C LEU A 399 6.74 9.32 -14.47
N TYR A 400 6.34 9.45 -15.73
CA TYR A 400 6.24 10.70 -16.44
C TYR A 400 5.32 10.55 -17.66
N PRO A 401 4.05 11.02 -17.57
CA PRO A 401 3.06 10.74 -18.61
C PRO A 401 3.23 11.52 -19.92
N PHE A 402 4.02 12.61 -19.97
CA PHE A 402 4.01 13.51 -21.13
C PHE A 402 5.37 14.11 -21.45
N LYS A 403 6.11 13.65 -22.47
CA LYS A 403 7.36 14.34 -22.88
C LYS A 403 7.18 15.85 -23.12
N SER A 404 5.97 16.27 -23.52
CA SER A 404 5.57 17.67 -23.70
C SER A 404 4.10 17.91 -23.35
N VAL A 405 3.76 19.15 -22.98
CA VAL A 405 2.38 19.61 -22.70
C VAL A 405 2.15 20.97 -23.36
N GLY A 406 0.98 21.15 -23.96
CA GLY A 406 0.62 22.30 -24.77
C GLY A 406 0.19 21.84 -26.18
N LEU A 407 -0.01 22.74 -27.14
CA LEU A 407 0.14 24.19 -27.08
C LEU A 407 -1.07 24.87 -26.44
N PHE A 408 -0.82 25.81 -25.54
CA PHE A 408 -1.83 26.72 -25.00
C PHE A 408 -1.75 28.03 -25.76
N GLY A 409 -2.86 28.52 -26.34
CA GLY A 409 -2.89 29.78 -27.07
C GLY A 409 -3.61 29.69 -28.41
N GLY A 410 -3.36 30.66 -29.29
CA GLY A 410 -3.95 30.74 -30.62
C GLY A 410 -3.15 30.01 -31.70
N SER A 411 -3.72 29.95 -32.90
CA SER A 411 -3.09 29.37 -34.09
C SER A 411 -2.26 30.38 -34.91
N GLY A 412 -2.14 31.63 -34.45
CA GLY A 412 -1.34 32.69 -35.09
C GLY A 412 0.17 32.45 -35.02
N GLY A 413 0.95 33.34 -35.63
CA GLY A 413 2.41 33.30 -35.59
C GLY A 413 3.07 32.13 -36.35
N SER A 414 4.40 32.09 -36.30
CA SER A 414 5.23 30.97 -36.77
C SER A 414 5.62 30.06 -35.60
N SER A 415 5.77 28.76 -35.83
CA SER A 415 6.16 27.80 -34.81
C SER A 415 7.65 27.92 -34.44
N TRP A 416 7.97 27.75 -33.16
CA TRP A 416 9.34 27.70 -32.63
C TRP A 416 9.47 26.56 -31.61
N ASP A 417 10.69 26.08 -31.41
CA ASP A 417 11.04 25.00 -30.48
C ASP A 417 12.50 25.17 -30.04
N ASP A 418 12.72 25.38 -28.74
CA ASP A 418 14.07 25.54 -28.18
C ASP A 418 14.81 24.20 -28.00
N GLY A 419 14.09 23.09 -28.06
CA GLY A 419 14.58 21.74 -27.80
C GLY A 419 14.19 21.19 -26.43
N ASN A 420 14.47 19.90 -26.25
CA ASN A 420 14.09 19.10 -25.08
C ASN A 420 15.25 18.30 -24.47
N HIS A 421 16.48 18.79 -24.65
CA HIS A 421 17.70 18.14 -24.15
C HIS A 421 18.46 18.97 -23.11
N HIS A 422 17.85 20.05 -22.61
CA HIS A 422 18.49 20.89 -21.60
C HIS A 422 18.38 20.27 -20.20
N ALA A 423 19.36 20.55 -19.34
CA ALA A 423 19.35 20.08 -17.97
C ALA A 423 18.41 20.90 -17.06
N ASN A 424 18.27 22.21 -17.24
CA ASN A 424 17.34 23.06 -16.46
C ASN A 424 17.00 24.37 -17.18
N VAL A 425 15.93 25.04 -16.73
CA VAL A 425 15.64 26.44 -17.04
C VAL A 425 16.22 27.30 -15.91
N ARG A 426 17.02 28.32 -16.26
CA ARG A 426 17.71 29.18 -15.27
C ARG A 426 17.23 30.62 -15.27
N LYS A 427 16.81 31.12 -16.43
CA LYS A 427 16.25 32.47 -16.55
C LYS A 427 15.11 32.50 -17.54
N ILE A 428 14.09 33.29 -17.23
CA ILE A 428 13.00 33.63 -18.15
C ILE A 428 12.93 35.15 -18.24
N ILE A 429 12.91 35.66 -19.46
CA ILE A 429 12.75 37.09 -19.74
C ILE A 429 11.44 37.23 -20.50
N ILE A 430 10.50 38.00 -19.95
CA ILE A 430 9.18 38.21 -20.52
C ILE A 430 9.05 39.70 -20.79
N VAL A 431 8.73 40.06 -22.04
CA VAL A 431 8.38 41.43 -22.41
C VAL A 431 6.86 41.51 -22.50
N PHE A 432 6.31 42.52 -21.84
CA PHE A 432 4.88 42.71 -21.67
C PHE A 432 4.52 44.17 -21.94
N GLU A 433 3.45 44.44 -22.69
CA GLU A 433 2.99 45.81 -22.94
C GLU A 433 1.89 46.20 -21.93
N PRO A 434 2.12 47.19 -21.04
CA PRO A 434 1.11 47.70 -20.14
C PRO A 434 0.15 48.63 -20.90
N SER A 435 -0.81 48.06 -21.63
CA SER A 435 -1.89 48.79 -22.31
C SER A 435 -3.25 48.55 -21.64
N THR A 436 -4.33 49.14 -22.17
CA THR A 436 -5.71 48.85 -21.72
C THR A 436 -6.11 47.39 -21.91
N GLU A 437 -5.44 46.68 -22.83
CA GLU A 437 -5.57 45.23 -23.03
C GLU A 437 -4.19 44.58 -23.06
N PRO A 438 -3.66 44.21 -21.90
CA PRO A 438 -2.28 43.76 -21.80
C PRO A 438 -2.05 42.40 -22.46
N ILE A 439 -0.89 42.23 -23.09
CA ILE A 439 -0.50 41.00 -23.81
C ILE A 439 0.99 40.69 -23.60
N ILE A 440 1.36 39.41 -23.73
CA ILE A 440 2.76 39.00 -23.72
C ILE A 440 3.34 39.23 -25.12
N GLU A 441 4.23 40.21 -25.22
CA GLU A 441 4.90 40.60 -26.47
C GLU A 441 5.92 39.56 -26.88
N SER A 442 6.83 39.20 -25.98
CA SER A 442 7.85 38.20 -26.26
C SER A 442 8.31 37.46 -25.02
N ILE A 443 8.92 36.30 -25.26
CA ILE A 443 9.54 35.49 -24.21
C ILE A 443 10.92 35.00 -24.67
N THR A 444 11.86 34.91 -23.75
CA THR A 444 13.21 34.39 -23.98
C THR A 444 13.65 33.55 -22.79
N PHE A 445 14.34 32.45 -23.05
CA PHE A 445 14.79 31.51 -22.02
C PHE A 445 16.31 31.38 -22.00
N GLN A 446 16.87 31.22 -20.80
CA GLN A 446 18.23 30.75 -20.59
C GLN A 446 18.18 29.37 -19.95
N TYR A 447 18.79 28.40 -20.63
CA TYR A 447 18.87 27.01 -20.18
C TYR A 447 20.26 26.69 -19.63
N GLU A 448 20.32 25.72 -18.73
CA GLU A 448 21.54 25.03 -18.33
C GLU A 448 21.62 23.72 -19.11
N GLU A 449 22.76 23.45 -19.74
CA GLU A 449 23.02 22.22 -20.51
C GLU A 449 23.63 21.12 -19.62
N GLU A 450 23.73 19.88 -20.11
CA GLU A 450 24.22 18.73 -19.31
C GLU A 450 25.65 18.89 -18.76
N ASP A 451 26.48 19.70 -19.42
CA ASP A 451 27.85 20.04 -19.00
C ASP A 451 27.93 21.21 -18.01
N GLY A 452 26.79 21.84 -17.70
CA GLY A 452 26.67 22.99 -16.80
C GLY A 452 26.78 24.35 -17.51
N ASP A 453 26.94 24.38 -18.83
CA ASP A 453 26.99 25.63 -19.59
C ASP A 453 25.62 26.29 -19.69
N LEU A 454 25.61 27.63 -19.74
CA LEU A 454 24.38 28.43 -19.84
C LEU A 454 24.15 28.88 -21.29
N ARG A 455 23.06 28.44 -21.89
CA ARG A 455 22.64 28.81 -23.24
C ARG A 455 21.46 29.78 -23.21
N LEU A 456 21.62 30.95 -23.81
CA LEU A 456 20.52 31.89 -24.06
C LEU A 456 19.90 31.59 -25.43
N CYS A 457 18.59 31.36 -25.47
CA CYS A 457 17.86 31.08 -26.70
C CYS A 457 17.40 32.35 -27.42
N GLU A 458 16.92 32.17 -28.65
CA GLU A 458 16.34 33.26 -29.44
C GLU A 458 15.06 33.79 -28.79
N ARG A 459 14.71 35.03 -29.12
CA ARG A 459 13.48 35.66 -28.65
C ARG A 459 12.30 35.16 -29.47
N HIS A 460 11.21 34.81 -28.78
CA HIS A 460 9.97 34.36 -29.40
C HIS A 460 8.89 35.43 -29.22
N GLY A 461 8.56 36.17 -30.27
CA GLY A 461 7.55 37.25 -30.28
C GLY A 461 8.10 38.61 -30.71
N GLY A 462 7.41 39.68 -30.30
CA GLY A 462 7.63 41.08 -30.69
C GLY A 462 8.94 41.73 -30.22
N THR A 463 8.97 43.06 -30.23
CA THR A 463 10.18 43.87 -29.94
C THR A 463 10.36 44.17 -28.45
N ASP A 464 11.44 44.86 -28.05
CA ASP A 464 11.69 45.32 -26.67
C ASP A 464 10.82 46.53 -26.25
N GLN A 465 9.75 46.83 -27.00
CA GLN A 465 8.83 47.90 -26.68
C GLN A 465 7.82 47.40 -25.63
N GLY A 466 8.21 47.45 -24.35
CA GLY A 466 7.38 47.01 -23.23
C GLY A 466 8.13 46.98 -21.90
N GLU A 467 7.45 46.58 -20.83
CA GLU A 467 8.06 46.30 -19.53
C GLU A 467 8.73 44.92 -19.55
N ILE A 468 9.98 44.86 -19.07
CA ILE A 468 10.78 43.64 -19.03
C ILE A 468 10.69 43.02 -17.64
N HIS A 469 10.18 41.80 -17.56
CA HIS A 469 10.17 40.98 -16.36
C HIS A 469 11.21 39.87 -16.46
N VAL A 470 12.20 39.92 -15.56
CA VAL A 470 13.25 38.90 -15.46
C VAL A 470 12.94 37.99 -14.28
N ILE A 471 12.89 36.68 -14.55
CA ILE A 471 12.73 35.62 -13.58
C ILE A 471 14.05 34.86 -13.49
N ASP A 472 14.73 34.98 -12.36
CA ASP A 472 15.96 34.25 -12.05
C ASP A 472 15.70 33.04 -11.14
N LEU A 473 16.14 31.86 -11.58
CA LEU A 473 16.14 30.60 -10.85
C LEU A 473 17.58 30.26 -10.41
N SER A 474 18.14 31.14 -9.59
CA SER A 474 19.55 31.12 -9.18
C SER A 474 19.92 30.03 -8.16
N ASP A 475 18.94 29.45 -7.49
CA ASP A 475 19.13 28.33 -6.57
C ASP A 475 19.43 27.04 -7.36
N SER A 476 20.52 26.36 -7.02
CA SER A 476 20.97 25.16 -7.75
C SER A 476 19.94 24.03 -7.79
N ASP A 477 19.12 23.91 -6.74
CA ASP A 477 18.04 22.92 -6.59
C ASP A 477 16.65 23.47 -6.94
N GLU A 478 16.52 24.72 -7.39
CA GLU A 478 15.26 25.25 -7.93
C GLU A 478 15.06 24.82 -9.39
N TYR A 479 13.86 24.36 -9.71
CA TYR A 479 13.46 23.97 -11.06
C TYR A 479 11.97 24.15 -11.26
N LEU A 480 11.57 24.42 -12.50
CA LEU A 480 10.17 24.62 -12.88
C LEU A 480 9.41 23.29 -12.94
N THR A 481 8.17 23.30 -12.45
CA THR A 481 7.30 22.11 -12.34
C THR A 481 5.97 22.27 -13.07
N SER A 482 5.53 23.50 -13.33
CA SER A 482 4.30 23.74 -14.11
C SER A 482 4.27 25.18 -14.65
N ILE A 483 3.44 25.39 -15.67
CA ILE A 483 3.08 26.69 -16.22
C ILE A 483 1.55 26.84 -16.24
N SER A 484 1.06 28.04 -16.00
CA SER A 484 -0.35 28.41 -16.15
C SER A 484 -0.47 29.83 -16.63
N GLY A 485 -1.66 30.26 -17.03
CA GLY A 485 -1.85 31.60 -17.56
C GLY A 485 -3.24 31.84 -18.11
N TYR A 486 -3.41 32.97 -18.78
CA TYR A 486 -4.65 33.32 -19.45
C TYR A 486 -4.39 33.61 -20.93
N ILE A 487 -5.36 33.25 -21.75
CA ILE A 487 -5.39 33.49 -23.20
C ILE A 487 -6.46 34.54 -23.48
N ARG A 488 -6.12 35.55 -24.26
CA ARG A 488 -7.11 36.50 -24.77
C ARG A 488 -7.93 35.81 -25.85
N SER A 489 -9.25 35.75 -25.67
CA SER A 489 -10.17 35.24 -26.69
C SER A 489 -11.27 36.27 -26.94
N SER A 490 -11.20 36.95 -28.09
CA SER A 490 -12.24 37.88 -28.58
C SER A 490 -12.57 37.55 -30.03
N SER A 491 -13.82 37.76 -30.45
CA SER A 491 -14.24 37.59 -31.84
C SER A 491 -13.66 38.64 -32.79
N SER A 492 -13.09 39.74 -32.26
CA SER A 492 -12.57 40.87 -33.02
C SER A 492 -11.04 40.97 -33.08
N CYS A 493 -10.30 40.14 -32.35
CA CYS A 493 -8.83 40.23 -32.20
C CYS A 493 -8.17 38.84 -32.16
N PRO A 494 -6.87 38.72 -32.54
CA PRO A 494 -6.16 37.44 -32.51
C PRO A 494 -6.02 36.86 -31.09
N THR A 495 -6.14 35.54 -31.01
CA THR A 495 -5.98 34.76 -29.78
C THR A 495 -4.51 34.66 -29.41
N VAL A 496 -4.11 35.30 -28.31
CA VAL A 496 -2.70 35.41 -27.86
C VAL A 496 -2.58 35.16 -26.36
N ILE A 497 -1.37 34.85 -25.90
CA ILE A 497 -1.07 34.72 -24.47
C ILE A 497 -1.19 36.09 -23.80
N ARG A 498 -1.99 36.14 -22.74
CA ARG A 498 -2.32 37.36 -21.99
C ARG A 498 -1.60 37.45 -20.66
N SER A 499 -1.42 36.31 -19.98
CA SER A 499 -0.57 36.24 -18.80
C SER A 499 0.07 34.87 -18.61
N LEU A 500 1.19 34.85 -17.89
CA LEU A 500 1.95 33.66 -17.55
C LEU A 500 2.28 33.63 -16.05
N THR A 501 2.08 32.47 -15.46
CA THR A 501 2.47 32.12 -14.10
C THR A 501 3.27 30.82 -14.15
N PHE A 502 4.48 30.83 -13.61
CA PHE A 502 5.34 29.67 -13.50
C PHE A 502 5.31 29.13 -12.08
N GLN A 503 5.37 27.82 -11.94
CA GLN A 503 5.54 27.17 -10.65
C GLN A 503 6.89 26.47 -10.63
N SER A 504 7.67 26.70 -9.58
CA SER A 504 8.87 25.91 -9.27
C SER A 504 8.58 24.95 -8.12
N ASN A 505 9.53 24.04 -7.88
CA ASN A 505 9.56 23.20 -6.69
C ASN A 505 9.70 23.99 -5.37
N LYS A 506 9.93 25.31 -5.43
CA LYS A 506 10.09 26.18 -4.26
C LYS A 506 9.02 27.26 -4.13
N ARG A 507 8.51 27.82 -5.23
CA ARG A 507 7.62 29.00 -5.21
C ARG A 507 6.75 29.09 -6.47
N THR A 508 5.72 29.92 -6.38
CA THR A 508 4.96 30.41 -7.53
C THR A 508 5.54 31.76 -7.99
N ILE A 509 5.70 31.94 -9.31
CA ILE A 509 6.33 33.10 -9.93
C ILE A 509 5.35 33.69 -10.96
N GLY A 510 4.92 34.93 -10.74
CA GLY A 510 3.88 35.60 -11.53
C GLY A 510 2.61 35.88 -10.71
N PRO A 511 1.50 36.25 -11.36
CA PRO A 511 1.34 36.36 -12.81
C PRO A 511 2.13 37.53 -13.42
N VAL A 512 2.72 37.31 -14.60
CA VAL A 512 3.18 38.38 -15.49
C VAL A 512 2.09 38.61 -16.53
N GLY A 513 1.58 39.83 -16.61
CA GLY A 513 0.36 40.19 -17.35
C GLY A 513 -0.90 40.21 -16.48
N ASP A 514 -2.09 40.25 -17.11
CA ASP A 514 -3.37 40.28 -16.40
C ASP A 514 -4.16 38.96 -16.50
N GLU A 515 -4.87 38.61 -15.43
CA GLU A 515 -5.57 37.34 -15.28
C GLU A 515 -6.99 37.40 -15.89
N LYS A 516 -7.11 37.85 -17.15
CA LYS A 516 -8.39 37.97 -17.88
C LYS A 516 -8.38 37.10 -19.13
N GLY A 517 -9.49 36.39 -19.40
CA GLY A 517 -9.66 35.55 -20.59
C GLY A 517 -9.78 34.06 -20.27
N VAL A 518 -9.39 33.21 -21.22
CA VAL A 518 -9.47 31.75 -21.08
C VAL A 518 -8.26 31.25 -20.31
N TYR A 519 -8.50 30.72 -19.12
CA TYR A 519 -7.44 30.15 -18.27
C TYR A 519 -6.87 28.85 -18.86
N PHE A 520 -5.55 28.66 -18.73
CA PHE A 520 -4.87 27.40 -19.02
C PHE A 520 -3.87 27.02 -17.91
N SER A 521 -3.58 25.74 -17.80
CA SER A 521 -2.49 25.23 -16.97
C SER A 521 -1.98 23.89 -17.47
N SER A 522 -0.66 23.71 -17.42
CA SER A 522 -0.06 22.40 -17.53
C SER A 522 -0.39 21.55 -16.28
N PRO A 523 -0.56 20.22 -16.41
CA PRO A 523 -0.75 19.35 -15.26
C PRO A 523 0.44 19.44 -14.29
N THR A 524 0.21 19.25 -12.99
CA THR A 524 1.27 19.09 -11.99
C THR A 524 1.85 17.67 -12.13
N THR A 525 2.75 17.47 -13.10
CA THR A 525 3.19 16.14 -13.59
C THR A 525 4.25 15.46 -12.72
N GLY A 526 4.77 16.12 -11.68
CA GLY A 526 5.91 15.60 -10.92
C GLY A 526 7.22 15.57 -11.71
N GLY A 527 7.24 16.11 -12.94
CA GLY A 527 8.43 16.31 -13.76
C GLY A 527 8.97 17.73 -13.66
N LYS A 528 10.20 17.90 -14.17
CA LYS A 528 10.90 19.18 -14.24
C LYS A 528 10.83 19.72 -15.66
N ILE A 529 10.34 20.94 -15.85
CA ILE A 529 10.34 21.60 -17.15
C ILE A 529 11.79 21.85 -17.59
N ILE A 530 12.13 21.35 -18.77
CA ILE A 530 13.48 21.41 -19.35
C ILE A 530 13.52 22.14 -20.70
N GLY A 531 12.37 22.55 -21.24
CA GLY A 531 12.33 23.19 -22.55
C GLY A 531 10.97 23.80 -22.83
N PHE A 532 10.93 24.69 -23.80
CA PHE A 532 9.71 25.34 -24.27
C PHE A 532 9.61 25.26 -25.80
N TYR A 533 8.38 25.22 -26.28
CA TYR A 533 8.05 25.31 -27.71
C TYR A 533 6.76 26.13 -27.85
N GLY A 534 6.48 26.66 -29.03
CA GLY A 534 5.35 27.57 -29.15
C GLY A 534 5.07 28.08 -30.55
N ARG A 535 4.26 29.13 -30.60
CA ARG A 535 4.02 29.95 -31.78
C ARG A 535 4.15 31.41 -31.42
N SER A 536 4.78 32.19 -32.29
CA SER A 536 4.91 33.64 -32.12
C SER A 536 4.99 34.36 -33.46
N GLY A 537 4.39 35.54 -33.50
CA GLY A 537 4.52 36.53 -34.58
C GLY A 537 4.92 37.86 -33.98
N ASP A 538 4.07 38.87 -34.14
CA ASP A 538 4.23 40.17 -33.47
C ASP A 538 4.10 40.05 -31.94
N HIS A 539 3.48 38.98 -31.44
CA HIS A 539 3.31 38.68 -30.01
C HIS A 539 3.52 37.18 -29.74
N LEU A 540 3.42 36.76 -28.48
CA LEU A 540 3.39 35.35 -28.11
C LEU A 540 1.98 34.75 -28.33
N ASP A 541 1.78 34.05 -29.44
CA ASP A 541 0.50 33.44 -29.81
C ASP A 541 0.17 32.20 -28.97
N ALA A 542 1.15 31.30 -28.79
CA ALA A 542 0.97 30.05 -28.04
C ALA A 542 2.25 29.53 -27.41
N ILE A 543 2.12 28.76 -26.33
CA ILE A 543 3.24 28.18 -25.59
C ILE A 543 2.96 26.74 -25.15
N GLY A 544 4.00 25.93 -25.16
CA GLY A 544 4.07 24.57 -24.65
C GLY A 544 5.40 24.33 -23.95
N VAL A 545 5.47 23.23 -23.21
CA VAL A 545 6.59 22.89 -22.32
C VAL A 545 7.02 21.44 -22.53
N TYR A 546 8.32 21.21 -22.54
CA TYR A 546 8.93 19.89 -22.40
C TYR A 546 9.24 19.63 -20.94
N PHE A 547 9.05 18.39 -20.49
CA PHE A 547 9.56 18.01 -19.18
C PHE A 547 10.34 16.71 -19.19
N GLU A 548 11.17 16.61 -18.17
CA GLU A 548 11.98 15.45 -17.83
C GLU A 548 11.47 14.81 -16.53
N PRO A 549 11.47 13.47 -16.43
CA PRO A 549 11.28 12.80 -15.16
C PRO A 549 12.36 13.23 -14.15
N ILE A 550 11.95 13.60 -12.94
CA ILE A 550 12.92 13.82 -11.86
C ILE A 550 13.47 12.44 -11.48
N SER A 551 14.77 12.22 -11.68
CA SER A 551 15.47 10.92 -11.55
C SER A 551 15.39 10.29 -10.14
N HIS A 552 14.85 11.04 -9.20
CA HIS A 552 14.51 10.59 -7.87
C HIS A 552 13.02 10.86 -7.66
N LEU A 553 12.25 9.81 -7.39
CA LEU A 553 10.91 9.85 -6.81
C LEU A 553 10.95 10.66 -5.49
N TYR A 554 10.98 11.98 -5.59
CA TYR A 554 10.76 12.86 -4.48
C TYR A 554 9.40 13.52 -4.70
N PRO A 555 8.43 13.27 -3.81
CA PRO A 555 7.19 14.01 -3.89
C PRO A 555 7.46 15.50 -3.68
N ILE A 556 6.52 16.31 -4.17
CA ILE A 556 6.52 17.77 -4.03
C ILE A 556 6.68 18.10 -2.53
N LYS A 557 7.85 18.61 -2.16
CA LYS A 557 8.22 18.92 -0.75
C LYS A 557 7.41 20.07 -0.17
N SER A 558 6.89 20.93 -1.04
CA SER A 558 5.96 22.00 -0.68
C SER A 558 5.20 22.50 -1.91
N ILE A 559 3.93 22.89 -1.72
CA ILE A 559 3.14 23.56 -2.77
C ILE A 559 2.32 24.72 -2.17
N GLY A 560 2.04 25.74 -2.97
CA GLY A 560 1.27 26.91 -2.56
C GLY A 560 2.13 28.18 -2.38
N PRO A 561 1.61 29.21 -1.66
CA PRO A 561 0.31 29.23 -1.03
C PRO A 561 -0.80 29.53 -2.05
N PHE A 562 -1.89 28.79 -1.98
CA PHE A 562 -3.07 28.99 -2.80
C PHE A 562 -4.01 30.01 -2.15
N GLY A 563 -4.33 31.09 -2.87
CA GLY A 563 -5.20 32.15 -2.39
C GLY A 563 -4.78 33.52 -2.93
N GLY A 564 -5.05 34.59 -2.17
CA GLY A 564 -4.68 35.96 -2.50
C GLY A 564 -3.44 36.49 -1.76
N LEU A 565 -3.02 37.69 -2.18
CA LEU A 565 -1.86 38.40 -1.62
C LEU A 565 -2.18 39.20 -0.34
N GLY A 566 -3.42 39.16 0.14
CA GLY A 566 -3.85 39.82 1.38
C GLY A 566 -3.21 39.25 2.65
N GLY A 567 -3.45 39.90 3.78
CA GLY A 567 -3.01 39.44 5.10
C GLY A 567 -1.50 39.45 5.33
N ASN A 568 -1.09 39.03 6.54
CA ASN A 568 0.31 38.86 6.91
C ASN A 568 0.76 37.43 6.63
N ALA A 569 1.99 37.28 6.14
CA ALA A 569 2.59 35.96 5.91
C ALA A 569 2.81 35.21 7.23
N TRP A 570 2.65 33.89 7.18
CA TRP A 570 2.92 32.99 8.28
C TRP A 570 3.47 31.65 7.77
N ASP A 571 4.29 31.02 8.59
CA ASP A 571 4.85 29.69 8.35
C ASP A 571 4.93 28.97 9.70
N ASP A 572 4.31 27.79 9.81
CA ASP A 572 4.36 26.97 11.02
C ASP A 572 5.65 26.13 11.11
N GLY A 573 6.34 25.92 9.98
CA GLY A 573 7.49 25.04 9.85
C GLY A 573 7.15 23.61 9.46
N LYS A 574 8.16 22.73 9.54
CA LYS A 574 8.08 21.31 9.17
C LYS A 574 8.07 20.43 10.42
N PHE A 575 7.18 19.44 10.45
CA PHE A 575 6.95 18.54 11.58
C PHE A 575 6.99 17.07 11.15
N SER A 576 6.67 16.13 12.04
CA SER A 576 6.57 14.69 11.74
C SER A 576 5.20 14.30 11.16
N GLY A 577 4.20 15.18 11.29
CA GLY A 577 2.85 15.01 10.77
C GLY A 577 1.83 15.93 11.46
N VAL A 578 0.58 15.84 11.04
CA VAL A 578 -0.54 16.62 11.59
C VAL A 578 -1.39 15.71 12.48
N ARG A 579 -1.77 16.17 13.67
CA ARG A 579 -2.61 15.44 14.64
C ARG A 579 -4.03 15.99 14.71
N GLU A 580 -4.17 17.31 14.68
CA GLU A 580 -5.47 17.99 14.80
C GLU A 580 -5.53 19.21 13.88
N ILE A 581 -6.73 19.47 13.35
CA ILE A 581 -7.07 20.67 12.58
C ILE A 581 -8.31 21.32 13.19
N GLU A 582 -8.27 22.61 13.48
CA GLU A 582 -9.42 23.41 13.91
C GLU A 582 -9.67 24.51 12.87
N ILE A 583 -10.88 24.54 12.31
CA ILE A 583 -11.27 25.47 11.24
C ILE A 583 -12.57 26.17 11.62
N MET A 584 -12.58 27.50 11.52
CA MET A 584 -13.81 28.30 11.58
C MET A 584 -14.24 28.70 10.17
N HIS A 585 -15.45 28.31 9.80
CA HIS A 585 -15.98 28.55 8.47
C HIS A 585 -17.47 28.86 8.47
N ASP A 586 -17.91 29.59 7.44
CA ASP A 586 -19.30 29.72 7.03
C ASP A 586 -19.40 29.53 5.50
N ASP A 587 -19.48 30.63 4.75
CA ASP A 587 -19.31 30.64 3.30
C ASP A 587 -17.82 30.72 2.92
N ILE A 588 -16.98 31.22 3.83
CA ILE A 588 -15.52 31.36 3.67
C ILE A 588 -14.76 30.77 4.86
N ILE A 589 -13.43 30.67 4.75
CA ILE A 589 -12.56 30.28 5.87
C ILE A 589 -12.10 31.52 6.66
N HIS A 590 -12.54 31.63 7.91
CA HIS A 590 -12.21 32.75 8.80
C HIS A 590 -10.89 32.55 9.54
N TYR A 591 -10.69 31.38 10.13
CA TYR A 591 -9.38 31.01 10.65
C TYR A 591 -9.12 29.51 10.55
N ILE A 592 -7.83 29.18 10.60
CA ILE A 592 -7.33 27.81 10.72
C ILE A 592 -6.28 27.70 11.84
N PHE A 593 -6.20 26.53 12.45
CA PHE A 593 -5.26 26.19 13.51
C PHE A 593 -4.90 24.71 13.39
N PHE A 594 -3.64 24.39 13.68
CA PHE A 594 -3.11 23.04 13.57
C PHE A 594 -2.40 22.62 14.85
N CYS A 595 -2.55 21.36 15.24
CA CYS A 595 -1.61 20.71 16.15
C CYS A 595 -0.84 19.63 15.38
N TYR A 596 0.48 19.75 15.42
CA TYR A 596 1.43 18.89 14.75
C TYR A 596 2.04 17.87 15.72
N ASP A 597 2.65 16.83 15.17
CA ASP A 597 3.56 15.92 15.88
C ASP A 597 5.00 16.36 15.67
N LYS A 598 5.76 16.54 16.75
CA LYS A 598 7.21 16.73 16.69
C LYS A 598 7.89 15.66 17.51
N ASN A 599 8.35 14.60 16.85
CA ASN A 599 9.01 13.45 17.49
C ASN A 599 8.16 12.79 18.59
N GLY A 600 6.86 12.64 18.37
CA GLY A 600 5.92 12.02 19.32
C GLY A 600 5.21 12.99 20.26
N GLU A 601 5.62 14.26 20.32
CA GLU A 601 5.02 15.29 21.17
C GLU A 601 4.12 16.25 20.36
N PRO A 602 2.93 16.62 20.89
CA PRO A 602 2.04 17.56 20.21
C PRO A 602 2.56 19.01 20.30
N VAL A 603 2.65 19.71 19.16
CA VAL A 603 3.04 21.12 19.05
C VAL A 603 1.98 21.88 18.25
N CYS A 604 1.33 22.87 18.85
CA CYS A 604 0.23 23.59 18.19
C CYS A 604 0.66 24.97 17.66
N SER A 605 0.09 25.34 16.50
CA SER A 605 0.32 26.61 15.83
C SER A 605 -0.41 27.77 16.50
N ASN A 606 -0.12 29.00 16.07
CA ASN A 606 -1.04 30.12 16.32
C ASN A 606 -2.26 30.01 15.40
N ARG A 607 -3.38 30.63 15.80
CA ARG A 607 -4.54 30.80 14.91
C ARG A 607 -4.18 31.71 13.74
N ARG A 608 -4.50 31.27 12.53
CA ARG A 608 -4.24 32.01 11.27
C ARG A 608 -5.55 32.56 10.73
N GLY A 609 -5.74 33.87 10.82
CA GLY A 609 -7.01 34.56 10.56
C GLY A 609 -7.67 35.10 11.85
N ALA A 610 -8.80 35.79 11.73
CA ALA A 610 -9.53 36.33 12.88
C ALA A 610 -10.92 35.68 13.00
N GLY A 611 -11.41 35.51 14.23
CA GLY A 611 -12.77 35.03 14.47
C GLY A 611 -13.84 36.06 14.06
N THR A 612 -15.07 35.59 13.85
CA THR A 612 -16.20 36.50 13.58
C THR A 612 -16.77 37.07 14.88
N ARG A 613 -17.17 38.36 14.90
CA ARG A 613 -17.90 38.95 16.03
C ARG A 613 -19.40 38.61 16.06
N ASN A 614 -19.94 38.07 14.97
CA ASN A 614 -21.38 38.01 14.72
C ASN A 614 -22.01 36.61 14.90
N GLY A 615 -21.25 35.62 15.42
CA GLY A 615 -21.78 34.33 15.88
C GLY A 615 -22.32 33.36 14.80
N LYS A 616 -22.22 33.69 13.50
CA LYS A 616 -22.72 32.83 12.41
C LYS A 616 -21.74 31.74 11.94
N ALA A 617 -20.44 31.90 12.16
CA ALA A 617 -19.43 30.96 11.70
C ALA A 617 -19.30 29.73 12.61
N LYS A 618 -19.21 28.54 12.01
CA LYS A 618 -19.08 27.26 12.70
C LYS A 618 -17.61 26.91 12.91
N VAL A 619 -17.24 26.49 14.12
CA VAL A 619 -15.93 25.89 14.41
C VAL A 619 -16.04 24.37 14.26
N THR A 620 -15.16 23.78 13.46
CA THR A 620 -15.07 22.34 13.26
C THR A 620 -13.67 21.86 13.62
N LYS A 621 -13.60 20.81 14.45
CA LYS A 621 -12.36 20.14 14.82
C LYS A 621 -12.27 18.79 14.10
N VAL A 622 -11.10 18.52 13.54
CA VAL A 622 -10.75 17.26 12.89
C VAL A 622 -9.60 16.65 13.70
N GLN A 623 -9.83 15.48 14.28
CA GLN A 623 -8.83 14.73 15.01
C GLN A 623 -8.42 13.51 14.20
N LEU A 624 -7.13 13.42 13.86
CA LEU A 624 -6.57 12.31 13.10
C LEU A 624 -6.08 11.21 14.06
N ASP A 625 -6.31 9.94 13.71
CA ASP A 625 -5.73 8.78 14.43
C ASP A 625 -4.22 8.63 14.14
N TYR A 626 -3.43 9.66 14.45
CA TYR A 626 -1.98 9.68 14.22
C TYR A 626 -1.25 8.65 15.10
N PRO A 627 -0.25 7.90 14.59
CA PRO A 627 0.36 7.98 13.26
C PRO A 627 -0.30 7.11 12.18
N ARG A 628 -1.38 6.38 12.50
CA ARG A 628 -2.06 5.48 11.55
C ARG A 628 -2.84 6.25 10.50
N GLU A 629 -3.28 7.44 10.83
CA GLU A 629 -3.93 8.39 9.95
C GLU A 629 -3.08 9.64 9.78
N TYR A 630 -2.84 10.03 8.53
CA TYR A 630 -2.04 11.19 8.16
C TYR A 630 -2.63 11.83 6.90
N LEU A 631 -2.45 13.14 6.77
CA LEU A 631 -2.92 13.90 5.61
C LEU A 631 -2.05 13.61 4.39
N THR A 632 -2.68 13.41 3.24
CA THR A 632 -2.03 13.12 1.95
C THR A 632 -2.23 14.22 0.92
N SER A 633 -3.30 14.99 1.06
CA SER A 633 -3.70 16.02 0.08
C SER A 633 -4.59 17.07 0.73
N ILE A 634 -4.60 18.27 0.14
CA ILE A 634 -5.62 19.30 0.38
C ILE A 634 -6.19 19.76 -0.95
N SER A 635 -7.44 20.22 -0.94
CA SER A 635 -8.00 20.99 -2.05
C SER A 635 -8.94 22.06 -1.54
N GLY A 636 -9.34 22.98 -2.41
CA GLY A 636 -10.22 24.07 -2.03
C GLY A 636 -10.61 24.93 -3.22
N TYR A 637 -11.38 25.98 -2.94
CA TYR A 637 -11.78 26.98 -3.92
C TYR A 637 -11.40 28.38 -3.40
N LYS A 638 -10.98 29.27 -4.32
CA LYS A 638 -10.71 30.69 -4.04
C LYS A 638 -11.58 31.59 -4.92
N ARG A 639 -11.92 32.79 -4.44
CA ARG A 639 -12.79 33.75 -5.15
C ARG A 639 -12.11 34.38 -6.39
N GLU A 640 -12.91 34.72 -7.42
CA GLU A 640 -12.47 35.31 -8.70
C GLU A 640 -12.88 36.78 -8.95
N THR A 641 -13.45 37.51 -7.97
CA THR A 641 -13.99 38.89 -8.18
C THR A 641 -13.10 40.00 -7.61
N ASP A 642 -13.31 41.26 -8.03
CA ASP A 642 -12.59 42.54 -7.74
C ASP A 642 -12.37 42.96 -6.25
N GLU A 643 -12.53 42.05 -5.30
CA GLU A 643 -12.22 42.25 -3.88
C GLU A 643 -11.12 41.26 -3.44
N PRO A 644 -10.40 41.47 -2.32
CA PRO A 644 -9.26 40.63 -1.94
C PRO A 644 -9.59 39.14 -2.02
N ILE A 645 -8.77 38.42 -2.81
CA ILE A 645 -8.87 36.99 -3.06
C ILE A 645 -8.62 36.25 -1.74
N VAL A 646 -9.58 35.44 -1.31
CA VAL A 646 -9.49 34.67 -0.06
C VAL A 646 -9.87 33.22 -0.31
N VAL A 647 -9.47 32.33 0.61
CA VAL A 647 -9.82 30.92 0.56
C VAL A 647 -11.30 30.74 0.96
N TYR A 648 -12.10 30.28 0.01
CA TYR A 648 -13.55 30.10 0.16
C TYR A 648 -13.90 28.74 0.75
N SER A 649 -13.17 27.70 0.35
CA SER A 649 -13.32 26.39 0.96
C SER A 649 -12.03 25.61 1.04
N LEU A 650 -11.99 24.69 1.99
CA LEU A 650 -10.91 23.72 2.16
C LEU A 650 -11.47 22.33 2.43
N THR A 651 -10.87 21.34 1.79
CA THR A 651 -11.05 19.92 2.05
C THR A 651 -9.69 19.31 2.32
N PHE A 652 -9.60 18.49 3.37
CA PHE A 652 -8.41 17.73 3.73
C PHE A 652 -8.64 16.26 3.44
N TYR A 653 -7.63 15.60 2.87
CA TYR A 653 -7.66 14.17 2.56
C TYR A 653 -6.60 13.48 3.41
N SER A 654 -7.00 12.39 4.07
CA SER A 654 -6.10 11.48 4.78
C SER A 654 -6.02 10.14 4.06
N ASN A 655 -5.10 9.28 4.49
CA ASN A 655 -5.06 7.88 4.07
C ASN A 655 -6.26 7.04 4.59
N LYS A 656 -7.13 7.60 5.44
CA LYS A 656 -8.32 6.90 5.97
C LYS A 656 -9.65 7.57 5.65
N GLY A 657 -9.66 8.81 5.15
CA GLY A 657 -10.90 9.54 4.91
C GLY A 657 -10.73 10.94 4.33
N ARG A 658 -11.85 11.66 4.27
CA ARG A 658 -11.97 13.03 3.78
C ARG A 658 -12.62 13.89 4.85
N TYR A 659 -12.13 15.11 5.02
CA TYR A 659 -12.65 16.10 5.97
C TYR A 659 -12.98 17.40 5.26
N GLY A 660 -14.23 17.84 5.38
CA GLY A 660 -14.78 18.98 4.63
C GLY A 660 -15.75 18.53 3.53
N PRO A 661 -16.10 19.42 2.58
CA PRO A 661 -15.58 20.78 2.46
C PRO A 661 -16.01 21.66 3.62
N PHE A 662 -15.07 22.47 4.10
CA PHE A 662 -15.31 23.58 5.02
C PHE A 662 -15.47 24.83 4.17
N GLY A 663 -16.49 25.64 4.37
CA GLY A 663 -16.83 26.76 3.48
C GLY A 663 -17.60 26.35 2.22
N LYS A 664 -17.82 27.28 1.29
CA LYS A 664 -18.51 27.02 0.02
C LYS A 664 -17.54 26.73 -1.14
N GLU A 665 -17.84 25.71 -1.93
CA GLU A 665 -17.07 25.31 -3.12
C GLU A 665 -17.42 26.19 -4.33
N ILE A 666 -17.18 27.50 -4.20
CA ILE A 666 -17.47 28.51 -5.24
C ILE A 666 -16.18 29.25 -5.60
N GLY A 667 -15.89 29.35 -6.91
CA GLY A 667 -14.72 30.04 -7.45
C GLY A 667 -13.73 29.09 -8.13
N ARG A 668 -12.45 29.45 -8.13
CA ARG A 668 -11.38 28.70 -8.79
C ARG A 668 -10.81 27.60 -7.90
N TYR A 669 -10.82 26.37 -8.41
CA TYR A 669 -10.26 25.21 -7.72
C TYR A 669 -8.74 25.32 -7.54
N PHE A 670 -8.25 24.85 -6.40
CA PHE A 670 -6.83 24.63 -6.14
C PHE A 670 -6.63 23.36 -5.31
N GLY A 671 -5.43 22.80 -5.30
CA GLY A 671 -5.11 21.70 -4.41
C GLY A 671 -3.68 21.19 -4.52
N TYR A 672 -3.28 20.44 -3.50
CA TYR A 672 -2.07 19.63 -3.49
C TYR A 672 -2.40 18.22 -3.97
N PRO A 673 -1.83 17.70 -5.06
CA PRO A 673 -2.07 16.32 -5.49
C PRO A 673 -1.45 15.32 -4.49
N SER A 674 -2.14 14.20 -4.24
CA SER A 674 -1.59 13.08 -3.45
C SER A 674 -0.50 12.41 -4.28
N THR A 675 0.76 12.67 -3.91
CA THR A 675 1.96 12.28 -4.67
C THR A 675 2.80 11.25 -3.89
N GLY A 676 2.18 10.37 -3.09
CA GLY A 676 2.89 9.43 -2.20
C GLY A 676 3.57 10.14 -1.01
N SER A 677 3.08 11.32 -0.68
CA SER A 677 3.61 12.21 0.35
C SER A 677 2.60 12.35 1.48
N LYS A 678 3.07 12.48 2.72
CA LYS A 678 2.26 12.96 3.84
C LYS A 678 2.55 14.44 4.09
N ILE A 679 1.50 15.20 4.39
CA ILE A 679 1.61 16.61 4.74
C ILE A 679 2.14 16.72 6.18
N ILE A 680 3.15 17.57 6.35
CA ILE A 680 3.90 17.74 7.60
C ILE A 680 3.96 19.18 8.10
N GLY A 681 3.30 20.11 7.43
CA GLY A 681 3.30 21.51 7.83
C GLY A 681 2.50 22.37 6.87
N PHE A 682 2.18 23.58 7.30
CA PHE A 682 1.46 24.56 6.51
C PHE A 682 2.13 25.94 6.62
N TYR A 683 1.98 26.72 5.55
CA TYR A 683 2.38 28.12 5.50
C TYR A 683 1.34 28.90 4.69
N GLY A 684 1.35 30.23 4.70
CA GLY A 684 0.36 31.00 3.97
C GLY A 684 0.30 32.47 4.37
N ARG A 685 -0.86 33.08 4.15
CA ARG A 685 -1.15 34.46 4.55
C ARG A 685 -2.51 34.55 5.21
N SER A 686 -2.61 35.40 6.24
CA SER A 686 -3.88 35.63 6.94
C SER A 686 -3.96 37.02 7.55
N GLY A 687 -5.10 37.68 7.40
CA GLY A 687 -5.48 38.91 8.09
C GLY A 687 -6.72 38.70 8.94
N SER A 688 -7.82 39.36 8.59
CA SER A 688 -9.14 39.13 9.20
C SER A 688 -9.79 37.80 8.81
N LYS A 689 -9.24 37.13 7.80
CA LYS A 689 -9.68 35.85 7.23
C LYS A 689 -8.47 35.10 6.66
N LEU A 690 -8.66 33.86 6.18
CA LEU A 690 -7.58 33.10 5.55
C LEU A 690 -7.39 33.53 4.08
N ASP A 691 -6.32 34.28 3.82
CA ASP A 691 -6.03 34.83 2.49
C ASP A 691 -5.42 33.78 1.56
N SER A 692 -4.45 33.00 2.05
CA SER A 692 -3.84 31.91 1.28
C SER A 692 -3.24 30.81 2.16
N ILE A 693 -3.09 29.60 1.59
CA ILE A 693 -2.54 28.42 2.29
C ILE A 693 -1.71 27.53 1.38
N GLY A 694 -0.54 27.11 1.85
CA GLY A 694 0.38 26.17 1.26
C GLY A 694 0.73 25.05 2.23
N VAL A 695 1.36 24.00 1.73
CA VAL A 695 1.72 22.79 2.49
C VAL A 695 3.19 22.48 2.37
N TYR A 696 3.76 21.92 3.43
CA TYR A 696 4.98 21.10 3.40
C TYR A 696 4.59 19.64 3.41
N ALA A 697 5.29 18.81 2.64
CA ALA A 697 5.05 17.38 2.58
C ALA A 697 6.37 16.59 2.54
N GLU A 698 6.32 15.36 3.06
CA GLU A 698 7.43 14.41 3.02
C GLU A 698 6.98 13.05 2.49
N PRO A 699 7.86 12.33 1.76
CA PRO A 699 7.53 11.01 1.26
C PRO A 699 7.12 10.04 2.38
N ILE A 700 6.12 9.21 2.07
CA ILE A 700 5.68 8.15 2.96
C ILE A 700 6.71 7.02 2.87
N SER A 701 7.45 6.78 3.95
CA SER A 701 8.64 5.92 3.98
C SER A 701 8.42 4.47 3.52
N HIS A 702 7.19 3.95 3.59
CA HIS A 702 6.84 2.60 3.13
C HIS A 702 6.32 2.54 1.68
N LEU A 703 6.02 3.70 1.06
CA LEU A 703 5.62 3.81 -0.35
C LEU A 703 6.81 4.15 -1.27
N TYR A 704 7.89 4.70 -0.71
CA TYR A 704 9.16 4.94 -1.41
C TYR A 704 10.32 4.32 -0.63
N PRO A 705 10.46 2.98 -0.66
CA PRO A 705 11.39 2.31 0.23
C PRO A 705 12.86 2.46 -0.17
N PHE A 706 13.22 3.14 -1.27
CA PHE A 706 14.64 3.28 -1.63
C PHE A 706 15.03 4.46 -2.52
N LYS A 707 16.19 5.04 -2.22
CA LYS A 707 16.95 6.00 -3.03
C LYS A 707 17.81 5.25 -4.05
N SER A 708 17.89 5.71 -5.29
CA SER A 708 18.81 5.14 -6.30
C SER A 708 20.05 6.03 -6.44
N LEU A 709 21.23 5.43 -6.46
CA LEU A 709 22.53 6.10 -6.52
C LEU A 709 23.40 5.48 -7.63
N GLY A 710 23.74 6.28 -8.66
CA GLY A 710 24.43 5.82 -9.87
C GLY A 710 23.52 5.87 -11.11
N PRO A 711 23.85 5.17 -12.21
CA PRO A 711 24.97 4.22 -12.32
C PRO A 711 26.29 4.93 -12.64
N PHE A 712 27.38 4.39 -12.10
CA PHE A 712 28.75 4.87 -12.29
C PHE A 712 29.42 4.01 -13.36
N GLY A 713 29.87 4.63 -14.46
CA GLY A 713 30.50 3.95 -15.59
C GLY A 713 30.21 4.64 -16.92
N GLY A 714 30.30 3.91 -18.04
CA GLY A 714 29.98 4.45 -19.36
C GLY A 714 28.57 4.16 -19.84
N LYS A 715 28.22 4.79 -20.97
CA LYS A 715 26.90 4.72 -21.62
C LYS A 715 26.73 3.50 -22.55
N GLY A 716 27.73 2.61 -22.62
CA GLY A 716 27.69 1.38 -23.40
C GLY A 716 26.77 0.30 -22.81
N GLY A 717 26.56 -0.80 -23.54
CA GLY A 717 25.76 -1.94 -23.09
C GLY A 717 24.26 -1.69 -23.00
N ASP A 718 23.52 -2.76 -22.73
CA ASP A 718 22.07 -2.72 -22.49
C ASP A 718 21.79 -2.43 -21.01
N PRO A 719 20.74 -1.66 -20.68
CA PRO A 719 20.32 -1.43 -19.30
C PRO A 719 19.93 -2.74 -18.62
N TRP A 720 20.32 -2.89 -17.35
CA TRP A 720 19.88 -3.98 -16.48
C TRP A 720 19.51 -3.46 -15.10
N ASP A 721 18.63 -4.18 -14.42
CA ASP A 721 18.15 -3.85 -13.08
C ASP A 721 17.72 -5.14 -12.38
N ASP A 722 18.33 -5.43 -11.24
CA ASP A 722 17.98 -6.60 -10.44
C ASP A 722 16.71 -6.41 -9.62
N GLY A 723 16.14 -5.20 -9.60
CA GLY A 723 14.99 -4.87 -8.78
C GLY A 723 15.38 -4.65 -7.31
N VAL A 724 14.43 -4.91 -6.42
CA VAL A 724 14.51 -4.55 -5.00
C VAL A 724 14.40 -5.81 -4.15
N HIS A 725 15.33 -5.94 -3.22
CA HIS A 725 15.46 -7.11 -2.35
C HIS A 725 15.53 -6.71 -0.88
N THR A 726 15.53 -7.68 0.02
CA THR A 726 15.65 -7.43 1.46
C THR A 726 17.10 -7.13 1.87
N ASP A 727 18.09 -7.84 1.33
CA ASP A 727 19.50 -7.60 1.63
C ASP A 727 20.40 -8.23 0.55
N VAL A 728 21.71 -8.05 0.64
CA VAL A 728 22.70 -8.70 -0.24
C VAL A 728 23.39 -9.82 0.51
N ARG A 729 23.43 -11.02 -0.07
CA ARG A 729 24.08 -12.22 0.49
C ARG A 729 25.45 -12.51 -0.12
N GLY A 730 25.71 -12.07 -1.35
CA GLY A 730 26.97 -12.33 -2.01
C GLY A 730 27.07 -11.81 -3.43
N PHE A 731 28.25 -11.99 -4.02
CA PHE A 731 28.58 -11.56 -5.37
C PHE A 731 29.37 -12.63 -6.11
N ASP A 732 29.09 -12.77 -7.39
CA ASP A 732 29.89 -13.50 -8.36
C ASP A 732 30.44 -12.47 -9.36
N ILE A 733 31.74 -12.22 -9.33
CA ILE A 733 32.40 -11.21 -10.16
C ILE A 733 33.36 -11.90 -11.12
N VAL A 734 33.22 -11.64 -12.43
CA VAL A 734 34.19 -12.11 -13.44
C VAL A 734 35.11 -10.97 -13.80
N VAL A 735 36.41 -11.21 -13.67
CA VAL A 735 37.46 -10.21 -13.89
C VAL A 735 38.35 -10.62 -15.05
N GLY A 736 38.48 -9.73 -16.03
CA GLY A 736 39.39 -9.85 -17.16
C GLY A 736 40.35 -8.65 -17.18
N SER A 737 40.37 -7.93 -18.31
CA SER A 737 41.11 -6.66 -18.38
C SER A 737 40.39 -5.50 -17.67
N VAL A 738 39.07 -5.67 -17.48
CA VAL A 738 38.10 -4.83 -16.76
C VAL A 738 37.16 -5.75 -15.98
N ILE A 739 36.10 -5.22 -15.35
CA ILE A 739 35.02 -6.07 -14.81
C ILE A 739 34.18 -6.56 -15.98
N GLU A 740 34.19 -7.88 -16.20
CA GLU A 740 33.58 -8.53 -17.34
C GLU A 740 32.11 -8.84 -17.06
N SER A 741 31.81 -9.33 -15.87
CA SER A 741 30.43 -9.46 -15.41
C SER A 741 30.29 -9.43 -13.91
N ILE A 742 29.06 -9.14 -13.48
CA ILE A 742 28.63 -9.25 -12.10
C ILE A 742 27.33 -10.04 -12.05
N ARG A 743 27.20 -10.88 -11.02
CA ARG A 743 25.95 -11.49 -10.59
C ARG A 743 25.85 -11.30 -9.09
N VAL A 744 24.68 -10.92 -8.61
CA VAL A 744 24.46 -10.65 -7.19
C VAL A 744 23.50 -11.71 -6.63
N GLU A 745 23.82 -12.20 -5.43
CA GLU A 745 22.93 -13.04 -4.65
C GLU A 745 22.28 -12.17 -3.58
N TYR A 746 20.95 -12.12 -3.58
CA TYR A 746 20.16 -11.32 -2.65
C TYR A 746 19.43 -12.19 -1.63
N ASP A 747 19.07 -11.57 -0.51
CA ASP A 747 18.03 -12.05 0.38
C ASP A 747 16.70 -11.43 -0.03
N TYR A 748 15.66 -12.25 -0.21
CA TYR A 748 14.28 -11.79 -0.36
C TYR A 748 13.43 -12.44 0.73
N ASN A 749 13.15 -11.67 1.80
CA ASN A 749 12.40 -12.11 2.98
C ASN A 749 12.93 -13.42 3.59
N GLY A 750 14.25 -13.57 3.70
CA GLY A 750 14.91 -14.74 4.27
C GLY A 750 15.24 -15.86 3.26
N SER A 751 14.83 -15.72 1.99
CA SER A 751 15.16 -16.65 0.91
C SER A 751 16.33 -16.14 0.06
N SER A 752 17.28 -17.00 -0.31
CA SER A 752 18.32 -16.65 -1.30
C SER A 752 17.73 -16.55 -2.69
N VAL A 753 18.02 -15.46 -3.40
CA VAL A 753 17.67 -15.26 -4.81
C VAL A 753 18.94 -14.94 -5.58
N GLN A 754 19.28 -15.78 -6.57
CA GLN A 754 20.34 -15.45 -7.53
C GLN A 754 19.73 -14.73 -8.73
N CYS A 755 20.22 -13.51 -9.01
CA CYS A 755 19.79 -12.73 -10.16
C CYS A 755 20.55 -13.11 -11.44
N SER A 756 20.12 -12.51 -12.55
CA SER A 756 20.79 -12.62 -13.84
C SER A 756 22.24 -12.17 -13.76
N LYS A 757 23.08 -12.75 -14.61
CA LYS A 757 24.47 -12.29 -14.78
C LYS A 757 24.48 -11.13 -15.79
N HIS A 758 25.15 -10.05 -15.43
CA HIS A 758 25.23 -8.83 -16.24
C HIS A 758 26.66 -8.67 -16.74
N GLY A 759 26.85 -8.87 -18.05
CA GLY A 759 28.16 -8.83 -18.73
C GLY A 759 28.61 -10.16 -19.34
N GLY A 760 29.88 -10.24 -19.74
CA GLY A 760 30.47 -11.39 -20.43
C GLY A 760 31.04 -12.50 -19.53
N ASP A 761 31.45 -13.60 -20.19
CA ASP A 761 32.02 -14.81 -19.55
C ASP A 761 33.55 -14.88 -19.60
N ARG A 762 34.22 -13.84 -20.09
CA ARG A 762 35.65 -13.88 -20.39
C ARG A 762 36.50 -13.42 -19.21
N GLY A 763 36.86 -14.31 -18.29
CA GLY A 763 37.80 -13.95 -17.23
C GLY A 763 37.84 -14.93 -16.07
N ASN A 764 38.49 -14.51 -14.99
CA ASN A 764 38.56 -15.28 -13.74
C ASN A 764 37.35 -14.95 -12.87
N ARG A 765 36.62 -15.98 -12.44
CA ARG A 765 35.47 -15.85 -11.55
C ARG A 765 35.93 -15.74 -10.09
N HIS A 766 35.37 -14.78 -9.37
CA HIS A 766 35.54 -14.58 -7.94
C HIS A 766 34.18 -14.64 -7.25
N GLU A 767 34.03 -15.55 -6.30
CA GLU A 767 32.81 -15.68 -5.48
C GLU A 767 33.06 -15.01 -4.12
N VAL A 768 32.15 -14.13 -3.72
CA VAL A 768 32.12 -13.44 -2.43
C VAL A 768 30.84 -13.85 -1.72
N LYS A 769 30.95 -14.64 -0.65
CA LYS A 769 29.83 -15.03 0.21
C LYS A 769 29.91 -14.28 1.53
N LEU A 770 28.88 -13.51 1.85
CA LEU A 770 28.78 -12.83 3.14
C LEU A 770 28.27 -13.82 4.19
N ASP A 771 28.78 -13.74 5.43
CA ASP A 771 28.23 -14.50 6.58
C ASP A 771 26.86 -13.96 7.01
N TYR A 772 25.85 -14.09 6.14
CA TYR A 772 24.50 -13.56 6.36
C TYR A 772 23.79 -14.30 7.51
N PRO A 773 23.11 -13.60 8.45
CA PRO A 773 22.86 -12.15 8.50
C PRO A 773 23.89 -11.34 9.32
N LYS A 774 24.98 -11.96 9.75
CA LYS A 774 25.98 -11.37 10.67
C LYS A 774 27.02 -10.48 9.97
N GLU A 775 27.17 -10.62 8.66
CA GLU A 775 27.97 -9.76 7.80
C GLU A 775 27.07 -9.16 6.73
N ARG A 776 27.17 -7.85 6.54
CA ARG A 776 26.29 -7.09 5.64
C ARG A 776 27.07 -6.15 4.77
N LEU A 777 26.56 -5.92 3.58
CA LEU A 777 27.10 -4.94 2.66
C LEU A 777 26.87 -3.51 3.18
N ILE A 778 27.94 -2.70 3.17
CA ILE A 778 27.90 -1.29 3.55
C ILE A 778 28.03 -0.39 2.32
N SER A 779 28.99 -0.69 1.44
CA SER A 779 29.24 0.13 0.27
C SER A 779 29.98 -0.65 -0.82
N ILE A 780 29.94 -0.11 -2.04
CA ILE A 780 30.79 -0.56 -3.14
C ILE A 780 31.59 0.64 -3.64
N SER A 781 32.88 0.44 -3.86
CA SER A 781 33.73 1.45 -4.51
C SER A 781 34.53 0.82 -5.64
N GLY A 782 35.06 1.64 -6.54
CA GLY A 782 35.79 1.11 -7.67
C GLY A 782 36.45 2.19 -8.51
N TYR A 783 36.95 1.79 -9.67
CA TYR A 783 37.52 2.69 -10.66
C TYR A 783 36.89 2.44 -12.02
N ILE A 784 36.63 3.50 -12.76
CA ILE A 784 36.12 3.51 -14.12
C ILE A 784 37.29 3.81 -15.07
N ARG A 785 37.44 2.99 -16.10
CA ARG A 785 38.39 3.27 -17.17
C ARG A 785 37.79 4.31 -18.09
N GLU A 786 38.40 5.47 -18.22
CA GLU A 786 38.06 6.45 -19.26
C GLU A 786 39.02 6.25 -20.43
N SER A 787 38.53 5.85 -21.61
CA SER A 787 39.35 5.66 -22.80
C SER A 787 38.62 6.12 -24.05
N GLY A 788 39.31 6.86 -24.93
CA GLY A 788 38.82 7.24 -26.27
C GLY A 788 38.93 6.12 -27.32
N GLY A 789 39.15 4.86 -26.90
CA GLY A 789 39.25 3.68 -27.75
C GLY A 789 38.31 2.56 -27.29
N SER A 790 38.27 1.46 -28.03
CA SER A 790 37.46 0.28 -27.69
C SER A 790 38.19 -0.65 -26.69
N PRO A 791 37.56 -1.08 -25.57
CA PRO A 791 36.17 -0.82 -25.20
C PRO A 791 35.97 0.58 -24.58
N PRO A 792 34.76 1.16 -24.74
CA PRO A 792 34.39 2.47 -24.20
C PRO A 792 34.50 2.52 -22.67
N THR A 793 34.19 3.67 -22.08
CA THR A 793 34.21 3.88 -20.63
C THR A 793 33.49 2.74 -19.89
N VAL A 794 34.18 2.00 -19.03
CA VAL A 794 33.66 0.77 -18.37
C VAL A 794 34.15 0.67 -16.93
N VAL A 795 33.47 -0.15 -16.11
CA VAL A 795 33.89 -0.44 -14.73
C VAL A 795 35.18 -1.27 -14.76
N GLN A 796 36.29 -0.68 -14.31
CA GLN A 796 37.61 -1.31 -14.35
C GLN A 796 37.94 -2.11 -13.10
N SER A 797 37.41 -1.71 -11.95
CA SER A 797 37.58 -2.43 -10.70
C SER A 797 36.45 -2.21 -9.71
N LEU A 798 36.28 -3.16 -8.80
CA LEU A 798 35.30 -3.15 -7.71
C LEU A 798 35.93 -3.57 -6.38
N GLN A 799 35.49 -2.94 -5.30
CA GLN A 799 35.75 -3.25 -3.91
C GLN A 799 34.42 -3.27 -3.18
N ILE A 800 34.19 -4.34 -2.42
CA ILE A 800 32.96 -4.57 -1.65
C ILE A 800 33.30 -4.33 -0.18
N HIS A 801 32.65 -3.37 0.45
CA HIS A 801 32.85 -3.03 1.86
C HIS A 801 31.70 -3.60 2.68
N THR A 802 32.02 -4.32 3.76
CA THR A 802 31.05 -4.96 4.64
C THR A 802 31.25 -4.54 6.09
N THR A 803 30.32 -4.93 6.97
CA THR A 803 30.47 -4.75 8.42
C THR A 803 31.66 -5.50 9.03
N ARG A 804 32.29 -6.42 8.30
CA ARG A 804 33.42 -7.22 8.79
C ARG A 804 34.74 -6.96 8.06
N GLY A 805 34.73 -6.33 6.89
CA GLY A 805 35.95 -6.09 6.13
C GLY A 805 35.69 -5.63 4.70
N ILE A 806 36.70 -5.80 3.85
CA ILE A 806 36.67 -5.38 2.45
C ILE A 806 37.06 -6.58 1.58
N TYR A 807 36.27 -6.88 0.55
CA TYR A 807 36.60 -7.86 -0.49
C TYR A 807 37.07 -7.14 -1.76
N GLY A 808 38.08 -7.71 -2.43
CA GLY A 808 38.75 -7.12 -3.59
C GLY A 808 40.05 -6.37 -3.21
N PRO A 809 40.56 -5.47 -4.08
CA PRO A 809 39.96 -5.01 -5.33
C PRO A 809 39.93 -6.12 -6.39
N PHE A 810 38.79 -6.26 -7.03
CA PHE A 810 38.62 -7.05 -8.25
C PHE A 810 38.96 -6.13 -9.43
N GLY A 811 39.90 -6.54 -10.29
CA GLY A 811 40.36 -5.71 -11.41
C GLY A 811 41.51 -4.76 -11.05
N LYS A 812 41.77 -3.76 -11.91
CA LYS A 812 42.90 -2.81 -11.75
C LYS A 812 42.40 -1.46 -11.26
N ALA A 813 42.95 -0.98 -10.14
CA ALA A 813 42.66 0.33 -9.57
C ALA A 813 43.32 1.47 -10.38
N LYS A 814 42.79 1.76 -11.56
CA LYS A 814 43.25 2.81 -12.47
C LYS A 814 42.04 3.52 -13.09
N GLY A 815 42.12 4.83 -13.31
CA GLY A 815 41.02 5.64 -13.88
C GLY A 815 40.23 6.45 -12.84
N LYS A 816 38.99 6.85 -13.18
CA LYS A 816 38.15 7.69 -12.32
C LYS A 816 37.54 6.88 -11.19
N LYS A 817 37.83 7.26 -9.95
CA LYS A 817 37.29 6.58 -8.76
C LYS A 817 35.80 6.87 -8.62
N PHE A 818 35.03 5.85 -8.25
CA PHE A 818 33.64 6.00 -7.81
C PHE A 818 33.43 5.30 -6.47
N CYS A 819 32.41 5.75 -5.75
CA CYS A 819 31.98 5.15 -4.51
C CYS A 819 30.46 5.28 -4.41
N ILE A 820 29.81 4.20 -4.02
CA ILE A 820 28.40 4.14 -3.65
C ILE A 820 28.37 4.07 -2.11
N PRO A 821 28.45 5.20 -1.40
CA PRO A 821 28.38 5.21 0.05
C PRO A 821 26.95 4.91 0.54
N SER A 822 26.82 4.02 1.53
CA SER A 822 25.76 4.15 2.53
C SER A 822 26.17 5.30 3.45
N TYR A 823 25.52 6.45 3.33
CA TYR A 823 25.84 7.57 4.22
C TYR A 823 25.46 7.20 5.66
N ALA A 824 26.45 7.16 6.55
CA ALA A 824 26.36 7.16 8.01
C ALA A 824 25.15 6.42 8.62
N ILE A 825 25.29 5.10 8.81
CA ILE A 825 24.51 4.25 9.75
C ILE A 825 23.00 4.11 9.42
N GLY A 826 22.46 4.86 8.46
CA GLY A 826 21.03 4.92 8.20
C GLY A 826 20.52 4.25 6.92
N ASP A 827 21.34 3.93 5.91
CA ASP A 827 20.84 3.42 4.62
C ASP A 827 21.42 2.02 4.28
N ARG A 828 20.59 1.09 3.80
CA ARG A 828 20.95 -0.28 3.39
C ARG A 828 20.87 -0.45 1.87
N ILE A 829 21.89 -1.06 1.25
CA ILE A 829 21.83 -1.41 -0.17
C ILE A 829 20.93 -2.63 -0.36
N ILE A 830 19.91 -2.49 -1.21
CA ILE A 830 18.87 -3.50 -1.43
C ILE A 830 18.74 -3.97 -2.89
N GLY A 831 19.59 -3.47 -3.79
CA GLY A 831 19.52 -3.83 -5.20
C GLY A 831 20.58 -3.11 -6.01
N PHE A 832 20.92 -3.67 -7.17
CA PHE A 832 21.84 -3.07 -8.14
C PHE A 832 21.18 -2.92 -9.52
N TYR A 833 21.61 -1.89 -10.24
CA TYR A 833 21.20 -1.63 -11.62
C TYR A 833 22.39 -1.06 -12.39
N GLY A 834 22.33 -1.02 -13.71
CA GLY A 834 23.44 -0.50 -14.50
C GLY A 834 23.28 -0.74 -15.99
N ARG A 835 24.42 -0.84 -16.67
CA ARG A 835 24.48 -1.23 -18.08
C ARG A 835 25.55 -2.29 -18.27
N SER A 836 25.30 -3.23 -19.17
CA SER A 836 26.27 -4.29 -19.49
C SER A 836 26.10 -4.79 -20.92
N GLY A 837 27.21 -5.13 -21.56
CA GLY A 837 27.24 -5.84 -22.83
C GLY A 837 28.23 -7.01 -22.76
N SER A 838 29.35 -6.90 -23.48
CA SER A 838 30.47 -7.84 -23.34
C SER A 838 31.22 -7.70 -22.00
N HIS A 839 31.07 -6.55 -21.33
CA HIS A 839 31.69 -6.20 -20.05
C HIS A 839 30.65 -5.48 -19.16
N LEU A 840 31.01 -5.14 -17.93
CA LEU A 840 30.19 -4.28 -17.06
C LEU A 840 30.45 -2.80 -17.37
N ASP A 841 29.56 -2.17 -18.14
CA ASP A 841 29.69 -0.77 -18.57
C ASP A 841 29.46 0.22 -17.43
N SER A 842 28.43 0.01 -16.60
CA SER A 842 28.14 0.86 -15.44
C SER A 842 27.38 0.12 -14.34
N ILE A 843 27.48 0.63 -13.10
CA ILE A 843 26.81 0.06 -11.92
C ILE A 843 26.31 1.14 -10.95
N GLY A 844 25.08 1.02 -10.49
CA GLY A 844 24.42 1.84 -9.48
C GLY A 844 23.67 0.96 -8.48
N ALA A 845 23.22 1.54 -7.37
CA ALA A 845 22.59 0.81 -6.27
C ALA A 845 21.29 1.46 -5.80
N ARG A 846 20.39 0.64 -5.24
CA ARG A 846 19.16 1.03 -4.55
C ARG A 846 19.39 0.97 -3.04
N LEU A 847 18.97 2.00 -2.30
CA LEU A 847 19.30 2.26 -0.91
C LEU A 847 18.03 2.50 -0.08
N GLU A 848 17.73 1.66 0.92
CA GLU A 848 16.59 1.84 1.85
C GLU A 848 17.03 2.45 3.18
N PRO A 849 16.25 3.36 3.80
CA PRO A 849 16.48 3.77 5.18
C PRO A 849 16.32 2.59 6.15
N TYR A 850 17.42 2.20 6.77
CA TYR A 850 17.55 1.20 7.80
C TYR A 850 17.06 1.77 9.16
N ASN A 851 15.83 1.42 9.56
CA ASN A 851 15.25 1.74 10.88
C ASN A 851 15.70 0.80 11.99
#